data_AF-A0A813DR86-F1
#
_entry.id   AF-A0A813DR86-F1
#
_cell.length_a   1.000
_cell.length_b   1.000
_cell.length_c   1.000
_cell.angle_alpha   90.00
_cell.angle_beta   90.00
_cell.angle_gamma   90.00
#
_symmetry.space_group_name_H-M   'P 1'
#
loop_
_entity.id
_entity.type
_entity.pdbx_description
1 polymer ?
#
loop_
_entity_poly.entity_id
_entity_poly.type
_entity_poly.pdbx_seq_one_letter_code
_entity_poly.pdbx_strand_id
1 'polypeptide(L)'
;MASTGTGMSFFLFSILLVVRFSQVHCFGEKVRSASPARSCSPPSGTGKCSLTEGQSLLQLQRLNGGTSLEKAQQRAEIEEPEWEAVNGGTDQACRGAKPSDNSADYYTLHPGTKSVDACQALCLEDSVSCIGVEYSAAGGRCELWTRPGGIAASATVSGYTCLRLIYAAEFSLVDGGENRACRGADSLDNSNSYYLLRFGLGSIDACKQACARELSCKGIEYHLAGGGRCELWTRDRGIEASIRNEGYNCLSFVRTDGATALPSQPPAEPSCKPFAEWPDVDKVTCSGCRALVLTAPYGGRCDSYCGSFGQLCLAAAEEVNENCAVKYTARCDEQIAGTSDMLCTCGYAELPSSSTTPPSTASSSTSSAPAATETTTQATTTPIRVKSTLPSQPPAEPSCKPFAEWPDVDTVTCSGCRALVLTAPYGGRCDSYCGSFGHVCLAAAEEVNENCAVKYTARCDEQIADTSDMLCTCGYAELPSSSTTPPSTASSSTSSAPAATETTTQATTTPIRVTSTSPPADPSDPSGSCCSPFSLWPQVDNGITCDSCTALVLTESYGGRCDQYCESFGHVCVAAAEEEDENCAVKYVAECDVVIAGTSDMLCTCHLPRATGSCLPETSALPTSTTPAPPTSTTPAPPTTTTPAPPTSTTPVSPRSRIEVRGRQLLVDGKPLHLKGVAWNPIPKGGRHPANLDFAGNVERDAEMMQQAGINAVRTYEPITERAVLDALWVRGIWVVNSVYSWGKAPPDSVIKIVDAVKDHPAILMWTIGNEWNYNGLYVGMNRAQCLARIGEIARLVRQADSAHPIASIYGGLGQLDDAIARLPEIDVWAINSYRGLSFGNLFNTYASLSGKPMFFGEYGADAWNANIGREDEQSHRRHDGTDPRDHGCLRRPRSRGVSRRLRLRVLRRVVERRRWKPFRARHGRHRAWWRPASGQDLQRGVVGPCELGPQPSSCFPGLQGDLTSRPTRQSRPASATRLGTAFVVFNKR
;
A
#
# COMPACT_ATOMS: atom_id res chain seq x y z
N MET A 1 -31.87 12.58 -65.46
CA MET A 1 -30.66 12.87 -66.26
C MET A 1 -29.59 11.92 -65.72
N ALA A 2 -29.17 10.87 -66.42
CA ALA A 2 -28.26 10.86 -67.59
C ALA A 2 -26.89 11.48 -67.20
N SER A 3 -25.72 10.82 -67.34
CA SER A 3 -25.22 9.79 -68.30
C SER A 3 -24.52 8.63 -67.54
N THR A 4 -24.67 7.33 -67.83
CA THR A 4 -24.11 6.49 -68.94
C THR A 4 -22.59 6.64 -69.14
N GLY A 5 -21.77 5.58 -69.33
CA GLY A 5 -21.96 4.11 -69.30
C GLY A 5 -20.60 3.44 -68.93
N THR A 6 -20.21 2.19 -69.20
CA THR A 6 -20.73 0.94 -69.84
C THR A 6 -19.73 -0.19 -69.49
N GLY A 7 -20.01 -1.49 -69.49
CA GLY A 7 -21.26 -2.24 -69.74
C GLY A 7 -21.00 -3.76 -69.94
N MET A 8 -22.09 -4.54 -70.13
CA MET A 8 -22.15 -5.95 -70.60
C MET A 8 -21.59 -7.06 -69.66
N SER A 9 -22.18 -8.27 -69.55
CA SER A 9 -23.50 -8.74 -70.03
C SER A 9 -24.03 -9.97 -69.24
N PHE A 10 -25.31 -10.27 -69.45
CA PHE A 10 -26.17 -11.18 -68.65
C PHE A 10 -26.06 -12.69 -68.94
N PHE A 11 -26.34 -13.50 -67.90
CA PHE A 11 -27.18 -14.73 -67.81
C PHE A 11 -27.29 -15.72 -69.01
N LEU A 12 -27.26 -17.04 -68.71
CA LEU A 12 -28.49 -17.88 -68.66
C LEU A 12 -28.30 -19.31 -68.09
N PHE A 13 -29.42 -20.00 -67.83
CA PHE A 13 -29.56 -21.33 -67.18
C PHE A 13 -29.80 -22.49 -68.19
N SER A 14 -29.40 -23.71 -67.81
CA SER A 14 -30.05 -25.03 -68.05
C SER A 14 -29.11 -26.14 -67.49
N ILE A 15 -29.42 -27.00 -66.51
CA ILE A 15 -30.51 -27.99 -66.36
C ILE A 15 -30.58 -29.00 -67.51
N LEU A 16 -30.28 -30.30 -67.25
CA LEU A 16 -30.91 -31.47 -67.89
C LEU A 16 -30.50 -32.83 -67.23
N LEU A 17 -31.28 -33.89 -67.54
CA LEU A 17 -31.27 -35.30 -67.09
C LEU A 17 -29.89 -35.91 -66.69
N VAL A 18 -29.74 -36.70 -65.61
CA VAL A 18 -30.38 -38.01 -65.26
C VAL A 18 -30.02 -39.18 -66.18
N VAL A 19 -29.16 -40.08 -65.69
CA VAL A 19 -29.10 -41.51 -66.07
C VAL A 19 -28.81 -42.34 -64.80
N ARG A 20 -29.54 -43.45 -64.59
CA ARG A 20 -29.22 -44.49 -63.59
C ARG A 20 -28.50 -45.66 -64.26
N PHE A 21 -27.65 -46.39 -63.52
CA PHE A 21 -27.40 -47.85 -63.51
C PHE A 21 -26.11 -48.04 -62.68
N SER A 22 -25.86 -49.02 -61.82
CA SER A 22 -26.60 -50.05 -61.06
C SER A 22 -25.52 -50.85 -60.30
N GLN A 23 -25.89 -51.73 -59.36
CA GLN A 23 -24.93 -52.56 -58.60
C GLN A 23 -24.23 -53.62 -59.48
N VAL A 24 -22.94 -53.88 -59.23
CA VAL A 24 -22.28 -55.19 -59.47
C VAL A 24 -21.22 -55.44 -58.37
N HIS A 25 -21.17 -56.66 -57.82
CA HIS A 25 -20.16 -57.14 -56.85
C HIS A 25 -19.02 -57.92 -57.58
N CYS A 26 -18.03 -58.44 -56.82
CA CYS A 26 -16.95 -59.40 -57.19
C CYS A 26 -15.56 -58.81 -57.55
N PHE A 27 -14.41 -59.46 -57.25
CA PHE A 27 -14.07 -60.51 -56.24
C PHE A 27 -12.53 -60.69 -56.14
N GLY A 28 -12.02 -61.17 -55.00
CA GLY A 28 -10.67 -61.79 -54.86
C GLY A 28 -9.46 -60.84 -54.70
N GLU A 29 -8.30 -61.26 -54.16
CA GLU A 29 -7.94 -62.50 -53.43
C GLU A 29 -6.79 -62.28 -52.41
N LYS A 30 -6.90 -62.95 -51.24
CA LYS A 30 -5.95 -63.82 -50.49
C LYS A 30 -4.42 -63.50 -50.50
N VAL A 31 -3.62 -63.84 -49.47
CA VAL A 31 -3.48 -65.16 -48.80
C VAL A 31 -2.98 -65.05 -47.34
N ARG A 32 -3.68 -65.77 -46.42
CA ARG A 32 -3.29 -66.47 -45.14
C ARG A 32 -2.16 -65.88 -44.24
N SER A 33 -2.20 -65.96 -42.90
CA SER A 33 -2.99 -66.73 -41.90
C SER A 33 -2.94 -66.00 -40.52
N ALA A 34 -3.52 -66.41 -39.38
CA ALA A 34 -4.11 -67.69 -38.93
C ALA A 34 -5.44 -67.50 -38.15
N SER A 35 -5.73 -68.32 -37.11
CA SER A 35 -7.03 -68.51 -36.43
C SER A 35 -6.87 -69.42 -35.17
N PRO A 36 -7.91 -69.81 -34.38
CA PRO A 36 -9.03 -69.05 -33.78
C PRO A 36 -9.48 -69.53 -32.34
N ALA A 37 -10.39 -68.78 -31.69
CA ALA A 37 -11.57 -69.25 -30.90
C ALA A 37 -12.41 -68.02 -30.44
N ARG A 38 -13.68 -67.78 -30.82
CA ARG A 38 -14.99 -68.46 -30.55
C ARG A 38 -15.57 -68.22 -29.13
N SER A 39 -16.87 -67.95 -28.91
CA SER A 39 -18.00 -67.58 -29.81
C SER A 39 -19.32 -67.23 -29.08
N CYS A 40 -20.01 -66.17 -29.52
CA CYS A 40 -21.47 -65.98 -29.75
C CYS A 40 -22.59 -66.31 -28.70
N SER A 41 -23.43 -65.29 -28.46
CA SER A 41 -24.93 -65.29 -28.38
C SER A 41 -25.69 -65.60 -27.06
N PRO A 42 -26.83 -64.89 -26.78
CA PRO A 42 -27.77 -65.12 -25.66
C PRO A 42 -29.00 -65.98 -26.06
N PRO A 43 -29.86 -66.44 -25.10
CA PRO A 43 -31.14 -65.72 -24.85
C PRO A 43 -31.79 -65.89 -23.43
N SER A 44 -32.82 -65.06 -23.17
CA SER A 44 -34.06 -65.31 -22.40
C SER A 44 -34.11 -66.05 -21.03
N GLY A 45 -34.74 -65.42 -20.03
CA GLY A 45 -36.01 -65.97 -19.49
C GLY A 45 -36.16 -66.31 -17.99
N THR A 46 -36.94 -65.49 -17.27
CA THR A 46 -37.86 -65.83 -16.15
C THR A 46 -37.35 -66.36 -14.78
N GLY A 47 -38.04 -65.94 -13.69
CA GLY A 47 -37.93 -66.48 -12.31
C GLY A 47 -37.18 -65.56 -11.34
N LYS A 48 -37.81 -64.66 -10.55
CA LYS A 48 -38.70 -64.80 -9.36
C LYS A 48 -38.02 -65.21 -8.03
N CYS A 49 -38.19 -64.34 -7.02
CA CYS A 49 -38.17 -64.59 -5.56
C CYS A 49 -36.81 -64.97 -4.93
N SER A 50 -36.51 -64.69 -3.64
CA SER A 50 -37.24 -63.98 -2.57
C SER A 50 -36.29 -63.27 -1.60
N LEU A 51 -36.85 -62.42 -0.73
CA LEU A 51 -36.22 -61.82 0.46
C LEU A 51 -35.85 -62.84 1.55
N THR A 52 -34.85 -62.52 2.37
CA THR A 52 -34.95 -62.50 3.85
C THR A 52 -33.85 -61.64 4.51
N GLU A 53 -34.09 -61.19 5.74
CA GLU A 53 -33.20 -60.35 6.57
C GLU A 53 -32.25 -61.20 7.45
N GLY A 54 -31.25 -60.58 8.11
CA GLY A 54 -30.42 -61.29 9.11
C GLY A 54 -29.18 -60.53 9.63
N GLN A 55 -29.34 -59.80 10.74
CA GLN A 55 -28.39 -58.91 11.43
C GLN A 55 -27.00 -59.48 11.83
N SER A 56 -26.12 -58.56 12.31
CA SER A 56 -25.08 -58.75 13.34
C SER A 56 -23.60 -58.81 12.93
N LEU A 57 -23.01 -57.62 12.79
CA LEU A 57 -21.80 -57.12 13.48
C LEU A 57 -20.54 -58.00 13.74
N LEU A 58 -19.41 -57.32 13.46
CA LEU A 58 -18.09 -57.34 14.12
C LEU A 58 -16.90 -58.15 13.54
N GLN A 59 -15.86 -57.34 13.27
CA GLN A 59 -14.41 -57.58 13.33
C GLN A 59 -13.63 -58.24 12.16
N LEU A 60 -12.79 -57.36 11.60
CA LEU A 60 -11.40 -57.56 11.18
C LEU A 60 -11.09 -58.20 9.81
N GLN A 61 -10.83 -57.28 8.89
CA GLN A 61 -9.61 -57.20 8.07
C GLN A 61 -9.52 -57.96 6.72
N ARG A 62 -9.32 -57.11 5.70
CA ARG A 62 -8.24 -57.13 4.67
C ARG A 62 -8.57 -57.60 3.24
N LEU A 63 -8.30 -56.65 2.34
CA LEU A 63 -7.77 -56.75 0.98
C LEU A 63 -8.73 -56.93 -0.21
N ASN A 64 -8.98 -55.77 -0.84
CA ASN A 64 -8.97 -55.51 -2.29
C ASN A 64 -10.05 -56.15 -3.19
N GLY A 65 -10.68 -55.41 -4.11
CA GLY A 65 -10.56 -53.95 -4.33
C GLY A 65 -11.41 -53.45 -5.51
N GLY A 66 -12.00 -52.26 -5.35
CA GLY A 66 -12.72 -51.56 -6.43
C GLY A 66 -11.77 -50.94 -7.47
N THR A 67 -12.30 -50.69 -8.67
CA THR A 67 -11.48 -50.28 -9.83
C THR A 67 -11.07 -48.81 -9.78
N SER A 68 -10.09 -48.43 -10.60
CA SER A 68 -9.56 -47.06 -10.65
C SER A 68 -10.46 -46.03 -11.36
N LEU A 69 -11.63 -46.42 -11.87
CA LEU A 69 -12.60 -45.48 -12.46
C LEU A 69 -13.63 -44.99 -11.44
N GLU A 70 -14.21 -45.90 -10.64
CA GLU A 70 -15.25 -45.54 -9.65
C GLU A 70 -14.72 -44.57 -8.58
N LYS A 71 -13.42 -44.68 -8.23
CA LYS A 71 -12.75 -43.74 -7.32
C LYS A 71 -12.39 -42.38 -7.95
N ALA A 72 -12.53 -42.22 -9.26
CA ALA A 72 -12.21 -40.97 -9.96
C ALA A 72 -13.41 -40.02 -10.10
N GLN A 73 -14.65 -40.49 -9.85
CA GLN A 73 -15.87 -39.72 -10.05
C GLN A 73 -16.53 -39.22 -8.74
N GLN A 74 -15.82 -39.32 -7.61
CA GLN A 74 -16.34 -38.90 -6.29
C GLN A 74 -15.32 -38.06 -5.50
N ARG A 75 -14.58 -37.18 -6.18
CA ARG A 75 -13.76 -36.12 -5.55
C ARG A 75 -13.60 -34.90 -6.47
N ALA A 76 -14.73 -34.29 -6.83
CA ALA A 76 -14.81 -33.02 -7.57
C ALA A 76 -16.03 -32.18 -7.13
N GLU A 77 -16.47 -32.33 -5.89
CA GLU A 77 -17.25 -31.32 -5.19
C GLU A 77 -16.25 -30.32 -4.59
N ILE A 78 -16.51 -29.03 -4.76
CA ILE A 78 -15.78 -27.97 -4.05
C ILE A 78 -16.52 -27.80 -2.73
N GLU A 79 -15.87 -28.08 -1.60
CA GLU A 79 -16.46 -27.81 -0.29
C GLU A 79 -16.57 -26.29 -0.11
N GLU A 80 -17.81 -25.79 -0.04
CA GLU A 80 -18.10 -24.42 0.37
C GLU A 80 -17.68 -24.23 1.85
N PRO A 81 -17.19 -23.04 2.25
CA PRO A 81 -16.75 -22.82 3.63
C PRO A 81 -17.92 -22.94 4.63
N GLU A 82 -17.67 -23.66 5.73
CA GLU A 82 -18.68 -24.06 6.70
C GLU A 82 -19.05 -22.91 7.66
N TRP A 83 -20.27 -22.95 8.19
CA TRP A 83 -20.79 -21.96 9.14
C TRP A 83 -21.03 -22.58 10.52
N GLU A 84 -20.27 -22.12 11.51
CA GLU A 84 -20.37 -22.60 12.90
C GLU A 84 -21.24 -21.66 13.75
N ALA A 85 -22.18 -22.23 14.50
CA ALA A 85 -23.08 -21.52 15.40
C ALA A 85 -22.40 -21.16 16.73
N VAL A 86 -21.97 -19.91 16.89
CA VAL A 86 -21.22 -19.44 18.08
C VAL A 86 -22.11 -19.55 19.33
N ASN A 87 -21.70 -20.38 20.29
CA ASN A 87 -22.47 -20.72 21.50
C ASN A 87 -23.92 -21.17 21.20
N GLY A 88 -24.11 -21.94 20.12
CA GLY A 88 -25.42 -22.41 19.67
C GLY A 88 -26.12 -21.47 18.68
N GLY A 89 -25.53 -20.29 18.41
CA GLY A 89 -25.88 -19.38 17.31
C GLY A 89 -27.20 -18.63 17.46
N THR A 90 -28.24 -19.22 18.04
CA THR A 90 -29.58 -18.62 18.19
C THR A 90 -29.73 -17.86 19.52
N ASP A 91 -30.39 -16.70 19.48
CA ASP A 91 -30.45 -15.72 20.58
C ASP A 91 -29.04 -15.30 21.06
N GLN A 92 -28.07 -15.26 20.13
CA GLN A 92 -26.68 -14.89 20.37
C GLN A 92 -26.28 -13.72 19.47
N ALA A 93 -25.67 -12.72 20.09
CA ALA A 93 -25.06 -11.55 19.45
C ALA A 93 -23.53 -11.68 19.50
N CYS A 94 -22.82 -11.41 18.41
CA CYS A 94 -21.40 -11.69 18.23
C CYS A 94 -20.51 -10.72 19.02
N ARG A 95 -19.39 -11.20 19.57
CA ARG A 95 -18.49 -10.38 20.42
C ARG A 95 -17.02 -10.66 20.10
N GLY A 96 -16.18 -9.68 20.44
CA GLY A 96 -14.72 -9.76 20.32
C GLY A 96 -14.10 -10.72 21.34
N ALA A 97 -13.14 -10.24 22.14
CA ALA A 97 -12.36 -11.08 23.06
C ALA A 97 -13.14 -11.60 24.29
N LYS A 98 -14.34 -11.08 24.57
CA LYS A 98 -15.16 -11.41 25.76
C LYS A 98 -16.64 -11.03 25.50
N PRO A 99 -17.63 -11.59 26.25
CA PRO A 99 -19.06 -11.29 26.04
C PRO A 99 -19.46 -9.80 26.14
N SER A 100 -18.64 -8.95 26.77
CA SER A 100 -18.84 -7.50 26.89
C SER A 100 -18.02 -6.66 25.89
N ASP A 101 -17.42 -7.29 24.88
CA ASP A 101 -16.59 -6.64 23.86
C ASP A 101 -17.36 -6.52 22.54
N ASN A 102 -18.02 -5.38 22.33
CA ASN A 102 -19.01 -5.15 21.27
C ASN A 102 -18.70 -3.89 20.43
N SER A 103 -17.42 -3.57 20.19
CA SER A 103 -17.08 -2.38 19.40
C SER A 103 -17.64 -2.45 17.97
N ALA A 104 -18.05 -1.30 17.44
CA ALA A 104 -18.52 -1.17 16.06
C ALA A 104 -17.38 -1.35 15.04
N ASP A 105 -16.13 -1.11 15.44
CA ASP A 105 -14.93 -1.27 14.59
C ASP A 105 -14.66 -2.74 14.18
N TYR A 106 -15.46 -3.68 14.66
CA TYR A 106 -15.30 -5.11 14.46
C TYR A 106 -16.10 -5.65 13.27
N TYR A 107 -16.99 -4.86 12.68
CA TYR A 107 -17.90 -5.29 11.62
C TYR A 107 -18.33 -4.14 10.70
N THR A 108 -18.75 -4.48 9.47
CA THR A 108 -19.53 -3.55 8.62
C THR A 108 -21.03 -3.81 8.79
N LEU A 109 -21.86 -2.77 8.70
CA LEU A 109 -23.30 -2.86 8.94
C LEU A 109 -24.09 -2.82 7.63
N HIS A 110 -24.84 -3.88 7.35
CA HIS A 110 -25.69 -4.06 6.18
C HIS A 110 -27.17 -4.07 6.63
N PRO A 111 -27.86 -2.91 6.62
CA PRO A 111 -29.26 -2.80 7.06
C PRO A 111 -30.25 -3.26 5.98
N GLY A 112 -31.39 -3.81 6.40
CA GLY A 112 -32.47 -4.23 5.52
C GLY A 112 -32.27 -5.60 4.85
N THR A 113 -31.23 -6.35 5.22
CA THR A 113 -30.95 -7.73 4.78
C THR A 113 -32.11 -8.67 5.16
N LYS A 114 -32.47 -9.60 4.27
CA LYS A 114 -33.76 -10.33 4.36
C LYS A 114 -33.73 -11.64 5.14
N SER A 115 -32.58 -12.31 5.22
CA SER A 115 -32.38 -13.56 5.94
C SER A 115 -30.94 -13.67 6.46
N VAL A 116 -30.69 -14.66 7.32
CA VAL A 116 -29.32 -14.99 7.74
C VAL A 116 -28.51 -15.48 6.53
N ASP A 117 -29.09 -16.27 5.64
CA ASP A 117 -28.45 -16.74 4.40
C ASP A 117 -28.03 -15.57 3.49
N ALA A 118 -28.83 -14.51 3.39
CA ALA A 118 -28.45 -13.30 2.65
C ALA A 118 -27.32 -12.52 3.35
N CYS A 119 -27.24 -12.57 4.68
CA CYS A 119 -26.13 -12.00 5.44
C CYS A 119 -24.84 -12.84 5.27
N GLN A 120 -24.97 -14.16 5.24
CA GLN A 120 -23.89 -15.10 4.93
C GLN A 120 -23.38 -14.91 3.50
N ALA A 121 -24.27 -14.74 2.51
CA ALA A 121 -23.88 -14.48 1.12
C ALA A 121 -23.01 -13.20 0.99
N LEU A 122 -23.41 -12.10 1.63
CA LEU A 122 -22.60 -10.86 1.69
C LEU A 122 -21.21 -11.08 2.31
N CYS A 123 -21.10 -11.98 3.31
CA CYS A 123 -19.82 -12.37 3.91
C CYS A 123 -18.95 -13.25 2.99
N LEU A 124 -19.55 -14.02 2.09
CA LEU A 124 -18.84 -14.82 1.09
C LEU A 124 -18.40 -13.98 -0.12
N GLU A 125 -19.18 -12.95 -0.48
CA GLU A 125 -18.75 -11.91 -1.42
C GLU A 125 -17.53 -11.14 -0.87
N ASP A 126 -17.54 -10.75 0.41
CA ASP A 126 -16.36 -10.21 1.12
C ASP A 126 -15.52 -11.32 1.82
N SER A 127 -15.22 -12.39 1.08
CA SER A 127 -14.42 -13.54 1.57
C SER A 127 -12.99 -13.20 2.00
N VAL A 128 -12.51 -11.97 1.74
CA VAL A 128 -11.19 -11.48 2.16
C VAL A 128 -11.24 -10.85 3.55
N SER A 129 -12.26 -10.04 3.85
CA SER A 129 -12.37 -9.34 5.13
C SER A 129 -13.22 -10.09 6.14
N CYS A 130 -14.27 -10.79 5.68
CA CYS A 130 -15.31 -11.32 6.54
C CYS A 130 -14.94 -12.64 7.23
N ILE A 131 -15.28 -12.75 8.51
CA ILE A 131 -14.88 -13.84 9.42
C ILE A 131 -16.07 -14.62 10.01
N GLY A 132 -17.29 -14.14 9.76
CA GLY A 132 -18.53 -14.51 10.42
C GLY A 132 -19.57 -13.39 10.35
N VAL A 133 -20.79 -13.64 10.82
CA VAL A 133 -21.90 -12.67 10.78
C VAL A 133 -22.71 -12.62 12.06
N GLU A 134 -23.21 -11.42 12.40
CA GLU A 134 -24.35 -11.25 13.29
C GLU A 134 -25.58 -10.88 12.45
N TYR A 135 -26.73 -11.53 12.66
CA TYR A 135 -27.98 -11.20 11.97
C TYR A 135 -29.13 -11.05 12.96
N SER A 136 -29.97 -10.02 12.77
CA SER A 136 -31.26 -9.91 13.45
C SER A 136 -32.38 -9.65 12.44
N ALA A 137 -33.38 -10.54 12.45
CA ALA A 137 -34.61 -10.38 11.66
C ALA A 137 -35.44 -9.16 12.11
N ALA A 138 -35.23 -8.65 13.33
CA ALA A 138 -35.89 -7.44 13.84
C ALA A 138 -35.29 -6.17 13.20
N GLY A 139 -35.70 -5.89 11.96
CA GLY A 139 -35.21 -4.77 11.15
C GLY A 139 -34.23 -5.16 10.03
N GLY A 140 -33.92 -6.46 9.89
CA GLY A 140 -33.01 -6.96 8.86
C GLY A 140 -31.57 -6.47 9.06
N ARG A 141 -31.10 -6.44 10.31
CA ARG A 141 -29.78 -5.94 10.67
C ARG A 141 -28.74 -7.05 10.46
N CYS A 142 -27.82 -6.87 9.52
CA CYS A 142 -26.69 -7.76 9.29
C CYS A 142 -25.38 -7.05 9.66
N GLU A 143 -24.51 -7.68 10.44
CA GLU A 143 -23.13 -7.30 10.68
C GLU A 143 -22.20 -8.31 9.98
N LEU A 144 -21.32 -7.85 9.09
CA LEU A 144 -20.24 -8.69 8.55
C LEU A 144 -19.00 -8.48 9.42
N TRP A 145 -18.58 -9.49 10.17
CA TRP A 145 -17.48 -9.33 11.13
C TRP A 145 -16.13 -9.38 10.43
N THR A 146 -15.27 -8.39 10.67
CA THR A 146 -13.96 -8.21 10.02
C THR A 146 -12.79 -8.15 11.01
N ARG A 147 -13.06 -8.11 12.33
CA ARG A 147 -12.08 -8.11 13.42
C ARG A 147 -10.98 -9.17 13.21
N PRO A 148 -9.69 -8.81 13.03
CA PRO A 148 -8.60 -9.78 12.77
C PRO A 148 -8.40 -10.84 13.87
N GLY A 149 -8.86 -10.56 15.09
CA GLY A 149 -8.82 -11.48 16.22
C GLY A 149 -9.98 -12.49 16.28
N GLY A 150 -10.86 -12.54 15.27
CA GLY A 150 -12.05 -13.41 15.24
C GLY A 150 -13.23 -12.89 16.05
N ILE A 151 -14.41 -13.50 15.82
CA ILE A 151 -15.46 -13.61 16.84
C ILE A 151 -14.94 -14.63 17.86
N ALA A 152 -14.67 -14.20 19.09
CA ALA A 152 -14.12 -15.07 20.15
C ALA A 152 -15.05 -15.20 21.36
N ALA A 153 -16.20 -14.52 21.34
CA ALA A 153 -17.27 -14.67 22.31
C ALA A 153 -18.62 -14.34 21.66
N SER A 154 -19.70 -14.55 22.40
CA SER A 154 -21.02 -14.00 22.12
C SER A 154 -21.66 -13.49 23.42
N ALA A 155 -22.81 -12.83 23.31
CA ALA A 155 -23.69 -12.53 24.43
C ALA A 155 -25.12 -12.94 24.09
N THR A 156 -25.84 -13.49 25.06
CA THR A 156 -27.25 -13.87 24.88
C THR A 156 -28.11 -12.61 24.70
N VAL A 157 -28.65 -12.42 23.50
CA VAL A 157 -29.54 -11.31 23.12
C VAL A 157 -30.60 -11.88 22.20
N SER A 158 -31.87 -11.82 22.61
CA SER A 158 -32.92 -12.53 21.87
C SER A 158 -33.24 -11.88 20.53
N GLY A 159 -33.49 -12.71 19.51
CA GLY A 159 -33.72 -12.29 18.14
C GLY A 159 -32.45 -11.98 17.34
N TYR A 160 -31.27 -12.36 17.85
CA TYR A 160 -29.98 -12.27 17.17
C TYR A 160 -29.42 -13.66 16.85
N THR A 161 -28.67 -13.74 15.76
CA THR A 161 -28.02 -14.96 15.27
C THR A 161 -26.54 -14.68 15.05
N CYS A 162 -25.64 -15.44 15.68
CA CYS A 162 -24.19 -15.26 15.55
C CYS A 162 -23.51 -16.50 14.96
N LEU A 163 -22.89 -16.35 13.78
CA LEU A 163 -22.23 -17.42 13.04
C LEU A 163 -20.76 -17.07 12.74
N ARG A 164 -19.87 -18.06 12.76
CA ARG A 164 -18.46 -17.94 12.39
C ARG A 164 -18.19 -18.68 11.08
N LEU A 165 -17.49 -18.04 10.15
CA LEU A 165 -17.08 -18.63 8.88
C LEU A 165 -15.82 -19.50 9.09
N ILE A 166 -15.88 -20.77 8.73
CA ILE A 166 -14.83 -21.76 8.94
C ILE A 166 -14.38 -22.34 7.60
N TYR A 167 -13.06 -22.46 7.42
CA TYR A 167 -12.44 -23.10 6.27
C TYR A 167 -11.94 -24.49 6.68
N ALA A 168 -12.24 -25.49 5.85
CA ALA A 168 -11.71 -26.84 6.00
C ALA A 168 -10.18 -26.81 5.84
N ALA A 169 -9.44 -27.35 6.82
CA ALA A 169 -7.99 -27.17 6.88
C ALA A 169 -7.28 -28.30 7.63
N GLU A 170 -6.47 -29.09 6.92
CA GLU A 170 -5.71 -30.20 7.50
C GLU A 170 -4.32 -29.75 8.01
N PHE A 171 -4.12 -29.85 9.32
CA PHE A 171 -2.86 -29.50 10.00
C PHE A 171 -2.13 -30.74 10.50
N SER A 172 -0.81 -30.79 10.28
CA SER A 172 0.07 -31.88 10.73
C SER A 172 1.05 -31.40 11.81
N LEU A 173 1.24 -32.19 12.87
CA LEU A 173 2.13 -31.84 13.98
C LEU A 173 3.61 -31.98 13.58
N VAL A 174 4.41 -30.91 13.71
CA VAL A 174 5.84 -30.95 13.38
C VAL A 174 6.64 -31.44 14.58
N ASP A 175 7.37 -32.55 14.43
CA ASP A 175 8.12 -33.24 15.50
C ASP A 175 7.29 -33.51 16.78
N GLY A 176 6.01 -33.85 16.62
CA GLY A 176 5.05 -34.04 17.71
C GLY A 176 4.26 -32.78 18.09
N GLY A 177 4.66 -31.61 17.58
CA GLY A 177 3.91 -30.35 17.61
C GLY A 177 3.85 -29.64 18.96
N GLU A 178 3.56 -30.36 20.05
CA GLU A 178 3.46 -29.78 21.39
C GLU A 178 4.84 -29.50 22.00
N ASN A 179 4.99 -28.34 22.63
CA ASN A 179 6.27 -27.81 23.13
C ASN A 179 7.35 -27.72 22.03
N ARG A 180 6.93 -27.30 20.82
CA ARG A 180 7.76 -27.10 19.64
C ARG A 180 7.56 -25.69 19.08
N ALA A 181 8.67 -25.04 18.75
CA ALA A 181 8.73 -23.78 18.02
C ALA A 181 9.19 -24.06 16.58
N CYS A 182 8.52 -23.47 15.59
CA CYS A 182 8.66 -23.78 14.16
C CYS A 182 9.95 -23.20 13.56
N ARG A 183 10.59 -23.92 12.63
CA ARG A 183 11.86 -23.48 12.03
C ARG A 183 11.88 -23.74 10.52
N GLY A 184 12.75 -23.01 9.84
CA GLY A 184 13.00 -23.15 8.40
C GLY A 184 13.78 -24.42 8.08
N ALA A 185 14.92 -24.28 7.41
CA ALA A 185 15.71 -25.40 6.88
C ALA A 185 16.35 -26.30 7.97
N ASP A 186 16.62 -25.76 9.17
CA ASP A 186 17.12 -26.51 10.33
C ASP A 186 16.64 -25.91 11.65
N SER A 187 16.95 -26.53 12.79
CA SER A 187 16.42 -26.14 14.10
C SER A 187 16.92 -24.78 14.65
N LEU A 188 17.93 -24.17 14.04
CA LEU A 188 18.42 -22.82 14.34
C LEU A 188 17.86 -21.76 13.38
N ASP A 189 17.30 -22.18 12.23
CA ASP A 189 16.75 -21.30 11.20
C ASP A 189 15.40 -20.70 11.64
N ASN A 190 15.48 -19.63 12.43
CA ASN A 190 14.34 -18.93 13.02
C ASN A 190 14.09 -17.55 12.37
N SER A 191 14.11 -17.47 11.03
CA SER A 191 13.83 -16.20 10.36
C SER A 191 12.37 -15.79 10.52
N ASN A 192 12.18 -14.57 11.00
CA ASN A 192 10.88 -13.90 11.10
C ASN A 192 10.26 -13.62 9.71
N SER A 193 11.07 -13.51 8.65
CA SER A 193 10.58 -13.34 7.28
C SER A 193 9.85 -14.56 6.73
N TYR A 194 9.79 -15.66 7.49
CA TYR A 194 9.09 -16.88 7.14
C TYR A 194 7.62 -16.89 7.56
N TYR A 195 7.16 -15.90 8.33
CA TYR A 195 5.81 -15.89 8.88
C TYR A 195 5.19 -14.50 9.05
N LEU A 196 3.87 -14.44 8.91
CA LEU A 196 3.05 -13.28 9.24
C LEU A 196 2.62 -13.37 10.71
N LEU A 197 3.05 -12.43 11.54
CA LEU A 197 2.74 -12.44 12.96
C LEU A 197 1.31 -11.92 13.24
N ARG A 198 0.65 -12.52 14.23
CA ARG A 198 -0.67 -12.17 14.77
C ARG A 198 -0.63 -12.28 16.31
N PHE A 199 -1.45 -11.48 16.99
CA PHE A 199 -1.56 -11.42 18.45
C PHE A 199 -3.03 -11.42 18.89
N GLY A 200 -3.31 -11.74 20.15
CA GLY A 200 -4.66 -11.71 20.71
C GLY A 200 -5.58 -12.85 20.22
N LEU A 201 -5.02 -13.89 19.58
CA LEU A 201 -5.77 -15.08 19.20
C LEU A 201 -5.89 -16.00 20.41
N GLY A 202 -7.08 -16.02 21.03
CA GLY A 202 -7.33 -16.71 22.30
C GLY A 202 -7.27 -18.25 22.27
N SER A 203 -7.12 -18.86 21.09
CA SER A 203 -6.91 -20.30 20.94
C SER A 203 -6.02 -20.65 19.75
N ILE A 204 -5.47 -21.86 19.77
CA ILE A 204 -4.72 -22.43 18.65
C ILE A 204 -5.59 -22.57 17.39
N ASP A 205 -6.88 -22.83 17.55
CA ASP A 205 -7.81 -23.00 16.43
C ASP A 205 -8.18 -21.68 15.75
N ALA A 206 -8.16 -20.56 16.49
CA ALA A 206 -8.20 -19.23 15.87
C ALA A 206 -6.94 -18.96 15.03
N CYS A 207 -5.77 -19.42 15.48
CA CYS A 207 -4.53 -19.36 14.70
C CYS A 207 -4.59 -20.27 13.45
N LYS A 208 -5.14 -21.48 13.56
CA LYS A 208 -5.41 -22.37 12.41
C LYS A 208 -6.32 -21.71 11.37
N GLN A 209 -7.44 -21.14 11.79
CA GLN A 209 -8.40 -20.49 10.88
C GLN A 209 -7.82 -19.23 10.22
N ALA A 210 -6.97 -18.47 10.92
CA ALA A 210 -6.21 -17.38 10.30
C ALA A 210 -5.24 -17.89 9.21
N CYS A 211 -4.59 -19.04 9.41
CA CYS A 211 -3.74 -19.68 8.40
C CYS A 211 -4.53 -20.29 7.23
N ALA A 212 -5.71 -20.87 7.49
CA ALA A 212 -6.56 -21.45 6.45
C ALA A 212 -7.02 -20.41 5.42
N ARG A 213 -7.35 -19.20 5.88
CA ARG A 213 -7.73 -18.04 5.05
C ARG A 213 -6.54 -17.40 4.34
N GLU A 214 -5.38 -17.36 4.99
CA GLU A 214 -4.15 -16.82 4.39
C GLU A 214 -3.66 -17.71 3.24
N LEU A 215 -3.87 -17.27 1.99
CA LEU A 215 -3.54 -18.05 0.79
C LEU A 215 -2.07 -18.49 0.76
N SER A 216 -1.16 -17.65 1.25
CA SER A 216 0.26 -17.96 1.32
C SER A 216 0.65 -18.95 2.43
N CYS A 217 -0.23 -19.25 3.39
CA CYS A 217 0.12 -20.06 4.57
C CYS A 217 0.51 -21.52 4.24
N LYS A 218 1.39 -22.07 5.09
CA LYS A 218 2.02 -23.40 5.05
C LYS A 218 2.14 -24.02 6.46
N GLY A 219 1.67 -23.34 7.51
CA GLY A 219 1.70 -23.83 8.89
C GLY A 219 1.51 -22.72 9.93
N ILE A 220 1.52 -23.09 11.21
CA ILE A 220 1.46 -22.16 12.35
C ILE A 220 2.47 -22.48 13.45
N GLU A 221 3.00 -21.44 14.08
CA GLU A 221 3.52 -21.50 15.46
C GLU A 221 2.51 -20.79 16.39
N TYR A 222 2.12 -21.40 17.50
CA TYR A 222 1.16 -20.80 18.44
C TYR A 222 1.60 -20.91 19.91
N HIS A 223 1.51 -19.79 20.63
CA HIS A 223 1.86 -19.68 22.05
C HIS A 223 0.81 -18.86 22.83
N LEU A 224 -0.02 -19.56 23.61
CA LEU A 224 -1.12 -18.97 24.39
C LEU A 224 -0.63 -17.99 25.46
N ALA A 225 0.36 -18.40 26.27
CA ALA A 225 0.88 -17.57 27.37
C ALA A 225 1.62 -16.31 26.89
N GLY A 226 1.98 -16.22 25.60
CA GLY A 226 2.48 -15.02 24.94
C GLY A 226 1.38 -14.04 24.50
N GLY A 227 0.21 -14.04 25.16
CA GLY A 227 -0.93 -13.19 24.79
C GLY A 227 -1.64 -13.64 23.50
N GLY A 228 -1.69 -14.95 23.24
CA GLY A 228 -2.23 -15.50 21.99
C GLY A 228 -1.39 -15.14 20.76
N ARG A 229 -0.05 -15.28 20.89
CA ARG A 229 0.91 -15.07 19.80
C ARG A 229 0.77 -16.20 18.78
N CYS A 230 0.64 -15.84 17.51
CA CYS A 230 0.43 -16.75 16.40
C CYS A 230 1.31 -16.32 15.20
N GLU A 231 2.17 -17.21 14.71
CA GLU A 231 2.93 -17.04 13.47
C GLU A 231 2.21 -17.82 12.36
N LEU A 232 1.76 -17.15 11.31
CA LEU A 232 1.26 -17.83 10.10
C LEU A 232 2.46 -18.05 9.17
N TRP A 233 2.95 -19.28 9.05
CA TRP A 233 4.16 -19.57 8.26
C TRP A 233 3.86 -19.53 6.76
N THR A 234 4.50 -18.60 6.03
CA THR A 234 4.23 -18.30 4.61
C THR A 234 5.38 -18.65 3.66
N ARG A 235 6.58 -18.95 4.19
CA ARG A 235 7.77 -19.35 3.39
C ARG A 235 7.42 -20.44 2.37
N ASP A 236 7.83 -20.29 1.10
CA ASP A 236 7.53 -21.25 0.01
C ASP A 236 7.82 -22.72 0.34
N ARG A 237 8.91 -22.96 1.08
CA ARG A 237 9.37 -24.30 1.52
C ARG A 237 8.63 -24.84 2.75
N GLY A 238 7.71 -24.06 3.34
CA GLY A 238 7.03 -24.36 4.59
C GLY A 238 7.98 -24.43 5.78
N ILE A 239 7.51 -25.11 6.83
CA ILE A 239 8.30 -25.50 8.01
C ILE A 239 9.06 -26.79 7.66
N GLU A 240 10.39 -26.78 7.67
CA GLU A 240 11.21 -27.99 7.40
C GLU A 240 11.87 -28.56 8.67
N ALA A 241 11.80 -27.83 9.79
CA ALA A 241 12.31 -28.26 11.10
C ALA A 241 11.51 -27.64 12.26
N SER A 242 11.76 -28.09 13.50
CA SER A 242 11.35 -27.37 14.70
C SER A 242 12.34 -27.58 15.86
N ILE A 243 12.19 -26.84 16.95
CA ILE A 243 13.01 -26.97 18.17
C ILE A 243 12.12 -27.04 19.41
N ARG A 244 12.59 -27.68 20.49
CA ARG A 244 11.82 -27.74 21.75
C ARG A 244 11.74 -26.35 22.37
N ASN A 245 10.53 -25.88 22.64
CA ASN A 245 10.24 -24.61 23.33
C ASN A 245 8.92 -24.77 24.09
N GLU A 246 8.92 -24.55 25.41
CA GLU A 246 7.82 -24.94 26.29
C GLU A 246 6.60 -24.02 26.13
N GLY A 247 5.40 -24.60 26.01
CA GLY A 247 4.15 -23.87 25.72
C GLY A 247 3.91 -23.50 24.25
N TYR A 248 4.89 -23.69 23.36
CA TYR A 248 4.76 -23.42 21.92
C TYR A 248 4.21 -24.64 21.18
N ASN A 249 3.44 -24.39 20.12
CA ASN A 249 2.81 -25.42 19.29
C ASN A 249 3.20 -25.21 17.84
N CYS A 250 3.81 -26.19 17.18
CA CYS A 250 4.23 -26.11 15.78
C CYS A 250 3.48 -27.10 14.88
N LEU A 251 2.79 -26.58 13.86
CA LEU A 251 1.99 -27.38 12.92
C LEU A 251 2.26 -26.94 11.48
N SER A 252 2.45 -27.87 10.55
CA SER A 252 2.39 -27.59 9.11
C SER A 252 0.94 -27.63 8.63
N PHE A 253 0.65 -26.92 7.54
CA PHE A 253 -0.66 -26.82 6.91
C PHE A 253 -0.52 -27.15 5.43
N VAL A 254 -1.43 -28.00 4.93
CA VAL A 254 -1.64 -28.21 3.50
C VAL A 254 -3.10 -27.89 3.21
N ARG A 255 -3.33 -26.92 2.32
CA ARG A 255 -4.69 -26.60 1.85
C ARG A 255 -5.24 -27.81 1.08
N THR A 256 -6.34 -28.37 1.57
CA THR A 256 -6.99 -29.58 1.05
C THR A 256 -7.74 -29.34 -0.26
N ASP A 257 -8.04 -28.07 -0.54
CA ASP A 257 -8.69 -27.56 -1.75
C ASP A 257 -7.70 -27.72 -2.92
N GLY A 258 -8.02 -28.66 -3.83
CA GLY A 258 -7.00 -29.34 -4.64
C GLY A 258 -6.34 -28.50 -5.74
N ALA A 259 -5.20 -27.88 -5.43
CA ALA A 259 -4.31 -27.26 -6.41
C ALA A 259 -2.86 -27.76 -6.29
N THR A 260 -2.62 -29.05 -6.56
CA THR A 260 -1.26 -29.59 -6.73
C THR A 260 -0.59 -28.89 -7.91
N ALA A 261 0.38 -28.02 -7.64
CA ALA A 261 0.98 -27.15 -8.65
C ALA A 261 1.70 -27.92 -9.78
N LEU A 262 1.04 -28.01 -10.93
CA LEU A 262 1.61 -28.36 -12.23
C LEU A 262 1.18 -27.29 -13.25
N PRO A 263 2.05 -26.90 -14.20
CA PRO A 263 1.83 -25.71 -15.02
C PRO A 263 0.79 -25.94 -16.11
N SER A 264 -0.23 -25.09 -16.16
CA SER A 264 -1.29 -25.12 -17.18
C SER A 264 -1.72 -23.71 -17.63
N GLN A 265 -2.34 -23.66 -18.81
CA GLN A 265 -2.84 -22.44 -19.48
C GLN A 265 -4.24 -22.04 -18.94
N PRO A 266 -4.68 -20.78 -19.14
CA PRO A 266 -6.04 -20.37 -18.79
C PRO A 266 -7.13 -21.12 -19.58
N PRO A 267 -8.35 -21.23 -19.03
CA PRO A 267 -9.50 -21.86 -19.69
C PRO A 267 -10.07 -21.01 -20.84
N ALA A 268 -10.96 -21.60 -21.64
CA ALA A 268 -11.55 -20.97 -22.83
C ALA A 268 -12.85 -20.20 -22.54
N GLU A 269 -13.10 -19.14 -23.30
CA GLU A 269 -14.35 -18.35 -23.29
C GLU A 269 -15.50 -19.05 -24.04
N PRO A 270 -16.78 -18.75 -23.72
CA PRO A 270 -17.94 -19.30 -24.42
C PRO A 270 -18.01 -18.88 -25.89
N SER A 271 -18.62 -19.71 -26.73
CA SER A 271 -18.73 -19.47 -28.17
C SER A 271 -20.02 -18.73 -28.56
N CYS A 272 -19.89 -17.80 -29.51
CA CYS A 272 -20.98 -17.05 -30.12
C CYS A 272 -20.70 -16.76 -31.60
N LYS A 273 -21.67 -16.18 -32.29
CA LYS A 273 -21.45 -15.52 -33.59
C LYS A 273 -20.49 -14.34 -33.48
N PRO A 274 -19.62 -14.08 -34.48
CA PRO A 274 -18.80 -12.88 -34.55
C PRO A 274 -19.64 -11.60 -34.47
N PHE A 275 -19.15 -10.55 -33.81
CA PHE A 275 -19.88 -9.28 -33.66
C PHE A 275 -20.27 -8.60 -34.98
N ALA A 276 -19.64 -8.94 -36.11
CA ALA A 276 -20.06 -8.48 -37.43
C ALA A 276 -21.40 -9.08 -37.93
N GLU A 277 -21.92 -10.11 -37.25
CA GLU A 277 -23.25 -10.71 -37.48
C GLU A 277 -24.30 -10.26 -36.44
N TRP A 278 -23.92 -9.42 -35.48
CA TRP A 278 -24.83 -8.90 -34.46
C TRP A 278 -25.55 -7.65 -35.02
N PRO A 279 -26.90 -7.63 -35.09
CA PRO A 279 -27.64 -6.44 -35.51
C PRO A 279 -27.59 -5.35 -34.44
N ASP A 280 -27.83 -4.09 -34.81
CA ASP A 280 -28.17 -2.99 -33.89
C ASP A 280 -27.27 -2.83 -32.64
N VAL A 281 -25.99 -3.22 -32.75
CA VAL A 281 -24.93 -2.96 -31.76
C VAL A 281 -24.59 -1.49 -31.75
N ASP A 282 -24.79 -0.81 -30.61
CA ASP A 282 -24.46 0.61 -30.51
C ASP A 282 -22.96 0.81 -30.20
N LYS A 283 -22.14 0.64 -31.25
CA LYS A 283 -20.70 0.94 -31.35
C LYS A 283 -19.75 0.19 -30.39
N VAL A 284 -20.26 -0.45 -29.33
CA VAL A 284 -19.44 -1.08 -28.26
C VAL A 284 -19.63 -2.59 -28.22
N THR A 285 -18.57 -3.31 -28.60
CA THR A 285 -18.44 -4.77 -28.45
C THR A 285 -17.51 -5.10 -27.28
N CYS A 286 -17.92 -6.01 -26.41
CA CYS A 286 -17.21 -6.40 -25.19
C CYS A 286 -16.55 -7.79 -25.33
N SER A 287 -15.68 -8.15 -24.38
CA SER A 287 -15.12 -9.51 -24.27
C SER A 287 -16.19 -10.54 -23.85
N GLY A 288 -15.94 -11.83 -24.08
CA GLY A 288 -16.84 -12.90 -23.62
C GLY A 288 -18.24 -12.87 -24.23
N CYS A 289 -18.35 -12.64 -25.55
CA CYS A 289 -19.62 -12.73 -26.30
C CYS A 289 -20.73 -11.79 -25.78
N ARG A 290 -20.36 -10.53 -25.53
CA ARG A 290 -21.21 -9.47 -24.96
C ARG A 290 -21.09 -8.20 -25.78
N ALA A 291 -22.17 -7.44 -25.94
CA ALA A 291 -22.14 -6.14 -26.62
C ALA A 291 -23.22 -5.20 -26.08
N LEU A 292 -23.05 -3.92 -26.36
CA LEU A 292 -24.04 -2.87 -26.11
C LEU A 292 -24.95 -2.75 -27.33
N VAL A 293 -26.26 -2.84 -27.13
CA VAL A 293 -27.24 -3.01 -28.24
C VAL A 293 -28.50 -2.19 -27.98
N LEU A 294 -29.10 -1.64 -29.04
CA LEU A 294 -30.24 -0.72 -28.91
C LEU A 294 -31.47 -1.38 -28.25
N THR A 295 -32.17 -0.67 -27.35
CA THR A 295 -33.41 -1.19 -26.73
C THR A 295 -34.56 -1.33 -27.72
N ALA A 296 -34.56 -0.51 -28.78
CA ALA A 296 -35.50 -0.58 -29.90
C ALA A 296 -34.82 -1.20 -31.14
N PRO A 297 -35.48 -2.08 -31.90
CA PRO A 297 -36.89 -2.50 -31.80
C PRO A 297 -37.20 -3.59 -30.75
N TYR A 298 -36.21 -4.07 -30.01
CA TYR A 298 -36.29 -5.28 -29.19
C TYR A 298 -37.13 -5.20 -27.90
N GLY A 299 -37.68 -4.03 -27.60
CA GLY A 299 -38.51 -3.79 -26.42
C GLY A 299 -37.73 -3.82 -25.10
N GLY A 300 -36.43 -3.52 -25.13
CA GLY A 300 -35.57 -3.49 -23.95
C GLY A 300 -35.27 -4.86 -23.34
N ARG A 301 -35.35 -5.96 -24.10
CA ARG A 301 -35.00 -7.31 -23.61
C ARG A 301 -33.90 -7.99 -24.41
N CYS A 302 -32.92 -8.55 -23.69
CA CYS A 302 -31.83 -9.30 -24.30
C CYS A 302 -32.25 -10.66 -24.87
N ASP A 303 -33.32 -11.31 -24.37
CA ASP A 303 -33.85 -12.54 -24.97
C ASP A 303 -34.26 -12.35 -26.45
N SER A 304 -34.95 -11.24 -26.68
CA SER A 304 -35.57 -10.84 -27.94
C SER A 304 -34.52 -10.28 -28.90
N TYR A 305 -33.52 -9.59 -28.35
CA TYR A 305 -32.31 -9.22 -29.07
C TYR A 305 -31.50 -10.44 -29.53
N CYS A 306 -31.00 -11.28 -28.61
CA CYS A 306 -30.14 -12.42 -28.95
C CYS A 306 -30.85 -13.41 -29.90
N GLY A 307 -32.15 -13.64 -29.67
CA GLY A 307 -32.97 -14.51 -30.52
C GLY A 307 -33.10 -14.01 -31.97
N SER A 308 -33.03 -12.70 -32.21
CA SER A 308 -33.25 -12.12 -33.55
C SER A 308 -32.23 -12.55 -34.61
N PHE A 309 -31.00 -12.88 -34.20
CA PHE A 309 -29.93 -13.39 -35.08
C PHE A 309 -29.52 -14.84 -34.77
N GLY A 310 -30.31 -15.54 -33.95
CA GLY A 310 -30.15 -16.96 -33.65
C GLY A 310 -29.10 -17.28 -32.59
N GLN A 311 -29.03 -16.50 -31.51
CA GLN A 311 -28.25 -16.80 -30.30
C GLN A 311 -29.19 -16.92 -29.09
N LEU A 312 -28.74 -17.59 -28.03
CA LEU A 312 -29.40 -17.56 -26.73
C LEU A 312 -28.83 -16.40 -25.90
N CYS A 313 -29.69 -15.69 -25.15
CA CYS A 313 -29.23 -14.76 -24.13
C CYS A 313 -28.67 -15.55 -22.94
N LEU A 314 -27.40 -15.28 -22.59
CA LEU A 314 -26.69 -15.88 -21.48
C LEU A 314 -26.67 -14.97 -20.25
N ALA A 315 -26.72 -13.65 -20.45
CA ALA A 315 -26.89 -12.64 -19.40
C ALA A 315 -27.41 -11.32 -19.99
N ALA A 316 -28.15 -10.56 -19.18
CA ALA A 316 -28.61 -9.21 -19.49
C ALA A 316 -28.14 -8.23 -18.41
N ALA A 317 -27.94 -6.97 -18.77
CA ALA A 317 -27.61 -5.91 -17.83
C ALA A 317 -27.86 -4.53 -18.44
N GLU A 318 -27.96 -3.55 -17.56
CA GLU A 318 -27.72 -2.14 -17.84
C GLU A 318 -26.21 -1.84 -17.75
N GLU A 319 -25.75 -0.89 -18.55
CA GLU A 319 -24.40 -0.32 -18.59
C GLU A 319 -24.22 0.96 -17.77
N VAL A 320 -23.00 1.21 -17.29
CA VAL A 320 -22.60 2.51 -16.74
C VAL A 320 -22.04 3.37 -17.87
N ASN A 321 -22.80 4.33 -18.39
CA ASN A 321 -22.32 5.30 -19.40
C ASN A 321 -21.77 4.65 -20.69
N GLU A 322 -22.65 4.04 -21.49
CA GLU A 322 -22.34 3.63 -22.88
C GLU A 322 -21.14 2.67 -23.01
N ASN A 323 -20.96 1.71 -22.08
CA ASN A 323 -19.83 0.78 -22.12
C ASN A 323 -20.10 -0.60 -21.50
N CYS A 324 -19.04 -1.41 -21.32
CA CYS A 324 -19.14 -2.80 -20.87
C CYS A 324 -19.29 -3.02 -19.36
N ALA A 325 -19.27 -1.97 -18.54
CA ALA A 325 -19.40 -2.07 -17.08
C ALA A 325 -20.87 -2.15 -16.66
N VAL A 326 -21.23 -3.15 -15.86
CA VAL A 326 -22.61 -3.38 -15.40
C VAL A 326 -23.01 -2.33 -14.35
N LYS A 327 -24.13 -1.64 -14.60
CA LYS A 327 -24.81 -0.71 -13.67
C LYS A 327 -25.82 -1.45 -12.78
N TYR A 328 -26.60 -2.37 -13.37
CA TYR A 328 -27.33 -3.42 -12.68
C TYR A 328 -27.53 -4.63 -13.62
N THR A 329 -27.60 -5.84 -13.07
CA THR A 329 -27.95 -7.04 -13.85
C THR A 329 -29.46 -7.15 -14.02
N ALA A 330 -29.88 -7.64 -15.18
CA ALA A 330 -31.27 -7.97 -15.47
C ALA A 330 -31.38 -9.45 -15.85
N ARG A 331 -32.59 -10.03 -15.79
CA ARG A 331 -32.84 -11.34 -16.42
C ARG A 331 -33.03 -11.15 -17.92
N CYS A 332 -32.75 -12.18 -18.71
CA CYS A 332 -32.87 -12.10 -20.18
C CYS A 332 -34.29 -11.78 -20.66
N ASP A 333 -35.32 -12.21 -19.91
CA ASP A 333 -36.75 -11.97 -20.12
C ASP A 333 -37.27 -10.67 -19.47
N GLU A 334 -36.40 -9.92 -18.78
CA GLU A 334 -36.78 -8.70 -18.06
C GLU A 334 -36.51 -7.44 -18.92
N GLN A 335 -37.42 -6.47 -18.85
CA GLN A 335 -37.32 -5.24 -19.62
C GLN A 335 -36.44 -4.21 -18.91
N ILE A 336 -35.29 -3.94 -19.51
CA ILE A 336 -34.47 -2.76 -19.25
C ILE A 336 -35.21 -1.55 -19.84
N ALA A 337 -35.48 -0.54 -19.01
CA ALA A 337 -36.47 0.51 -19.31
C ALA A 337 -35.96 1.92 -18.99
N GLY A 338 -36.18 2.85 -19.92
CA GLY A 338 -35.75 4.24 -19.81
C GLY A 338 -34.39 4.53 -20.47
N THR A 339 -33.83 3.57 -21.20
CA THR A 339 -32.51 3.65 -21.85
C THR A 339 -32.59 3.51 -23.38
N SER A 340 -31.59 4.04 -24.07
CA SER A 340 -31.38 3.91 -25.52
C SER A 340 -30.91 2.51 -25.92
N ASP A 341 -30.21 1.87 -25.00
CA ASP A 341 -29.32 0.73 -25.18
C ASP A 341 -29.37 -0.19 -23.95
N MET A 342 -28.79 -1.38 -24.10
CA MET A 342 -28.71 -2.42 -23.09
C MET A 342 -27.53 -3.36 -23.35
N LEU A 343 -26.95 -3.92 -22.29
CA LEU A 343 -25.70 -4.67 -22.33
C LEU A 343 -25.94 -6.19 -22.35
N CYS A 344 -26.19 -6.74 -23.53
CA CYS A 344 -26.57 -8.13 -23.74
C CYS A 344 -25.38 -9.08 -23.98
N THR A 345 -25.41 -10.25 -23.33
CA THR A 345 -24.48 -11.37 -23.56
C THR A 345 -25.21 -12.47 -24.33
N CYS A 346 -24.77 -12.77 -25.55
CA CYS A 346 -25.43 -13.72 -26.45
C CYS A 346 -24.45 -14.80 -26.91
N GLY A 347 -24.84 -16.07 -26.85
CA GLY A 347 -24.00 -17.17 -27.34
C GLY A 347 -24.79 -18.40 -27.75
N TYR A 348 -24.08 -19.46 -28.09
CA TYR A 348 -24.71 -20.78 -28.23
C TYR A 348 -25.01 -21.35 -26.84
N ALA A 349 -26.21 -21.92 -26.67
CA ALA A 349 -26.42 -22.85 -25.57
C ALA A 349 -25.54 -24.07 -25.81
N GLU A 350 -24.63 -24.40 -24.89
CA GLU A 350 -23.87 -25.66 -24.95
C GLU A 350 -24.77 -26.84 -24.58
N LEU A 351 -25.65 -27.21 -25.51
CA LEU A 351 -26.40 -28.45 -25.47
C LEU A 351 -25.50 -29.59 -25.96
N PRO A 352 -25.19 -30.61 -25.13
CA PRO A 352 -24.54 -31.82 -25.62
C PRO A 352 -25.41 -32.49 -26.68
N SER A 353 -24.81 -32.86 -27.82
CA SER A 353 -25.54 -33.14 -29.05
C SER A 353 -26.28 -34.50 -29.09
N SER A 354 -27.44 -34.53 -28.44
CA SER A 354 -28.68 -35.24 -28.82
C SER A 354 -28.67 -36.76 -29.06
N SER A 355 -29.40 -37.51 -28.21
CA SER A 355 -30.16 -38.72 -28.60
C SER A 355 -31.19 -39.15 -27.52
N THR A 356 -32.34 -39.77 -27.79
CA THR A 356 -33.27 -39.70 -28.96
C THR A 356 -34.71 -40.10 -28.51
N THR A 357 -35.71 -39.25 -28.81
CA THR A 357 -37.19 -39.50 -28.76
C THR A 357 -37.92 -39.75 -27.42
N PRO A 358 -39.25 -39.49 -27.34
CA PRO A 358 -40.04 -39.42 -26.09
C PRO A 358 -41.11 -40.55 -25.94
N PRO A 359 -41.94 -40.48 -24.88
CA PRO A 359 -43.40 -40.59 -25.07
C PRO A 359 -44.21 -39.43 -24.43
N SER A 360 -45.52 -39.42 -24.65
CA SER A 360 -46.39 -38.23 -24.52
C SER A 360 -47.46 -38.30 -23.40
N THR A 361 -48.14 -37.16 -23.19
CA THR A 361 -49.54 -36.99 -22.70
C THR A 361 -49.97 -37.51 -21.32
N ALA A 362 -50.19 -36.58 -20.38
CA ALA A 362 -51.54 -36.08 -20.00
C ALA A 362 -51.36 -34.78 -19.16
N SER A 363 -52.07 -33.65 -19.33
CA SER A 363 -53.48 -33.36 -19.68
C SER A 363 -54.47 -33.47 -18.52
N SER A 364 -54.62 -32.38 -17.76
CA SER A 364 -55.90 -32.02 -17.13
C SER A 364 -56.04 -30.49 -17.04
N SER A 365 -57.21 -29.99 -17.41
CA SER A 365 -57.56 -28.57 -17.46
C SER A 365 -58.80 -28.29 -16.63
N THR A 366 -58.87 -27.15 -15.96
CA THR A 366 -60.16 -26.58 -15.56
C THR A 366 -60.14 -25.06 -15.63
N SER A 367 -60.95 -24.52 -16.55
CA SER A 367 -61.27 -23.10 -16.66
C SER A 367 -62.42 -22.71 -15.73
N SER A 368 -62.47 -21.46 -15.27
CA SER A 368 -63.72 -20.68 -15.20
C SER A 368 -63.43 -19.19 -14.97
N ALA A 369 -63.88 -18.36 -15.92
CA ALA A 369 -64.28 -16.97 -15.67
C ALA A 369 -65.82 -16.92 -15.65
N PRO A 370 -66.42 -15.78 -15.24
CA PRO A 370 -67.01 -14.95 -16.30
C PRO A 370 -66.83 -13.43 -16.11
N ALA A 371 -67.22 -12.69 -17.16
CA ALA A 371 -67.44 -11.24 -17.19
C ALA A 371 -68.34 -10.75 -16.03
N ALA A 372 -68.18 -9.59 -15.38
CA ALA A 372 -67.74 -8.21 -15.75
C ALA A 372 -68.93 -7.24 -15.93
N THR A 373 -68.85 -6.11 -15.21
CA THR A 373 -69.73 -4.93 -15.34
C THR A 373 -68.95 -3.67 -14.95
N GLU A 374 -69.36 -2.50 -15.47
CA GLU A 374 -68.59 -1.25 -15.45
C GLU A 374 -68.96 -0.28 -14.30
N THR A 375 -68.14 0.76 -14.13
CA THR A 375 -68.50 2.17 -13.79
C THR A 375 -67.85 2.76 -12.51
N THR A 376 -66.97 3.75 -12.74
CA THR A 376 -66.82 5.07 -12.08
C THR A 376 -67.41 5.25 -10.67
N THR A 377 -66.69 5.74 -9.65
CA THR A 377 -66.41 7.18 -9.42
C THR A 377 -65.36 7.39 -8.30
N GLN A 378 -64.73 8.57 -8.23
CA GLN A 378 -63.77 8.96 -7.18
C GLN A 378 -64.39 9.52 -5.87
N ALA A 379 -63.55 9.54 -4.82
CA ALA A 379 -63.34 10.64 -3.86
C ALA A 379 -64.00 10.65 -2.47
N THR A 380 -63.15 11.05 -1.49
CA THR A 380 -63.42 11.70 -0.20
C THR A 380 -63.87 10.85 1.01
N THR A 381 -63.02 10.80 2.04
CA THR A 381 -63.46 10.68 3.44
C THR A 381 -62.53 11.47 4.39
N THR A 382 -63.10 12.09 5.44
CA THR A 382 -62.43 12.94 6.43
C THR A 382 -61.91 12.17 7.66
N PRO A 383 -61.12 12.81 8.53
CA PRO A 383 -61.53 12.87 9.95
C PRO A 383 -61.32 14.23 10.63
N ILE A 384 -61.91 14.44 11.81
CA ILE A 384 -61.90 15.73 12.55
C ILE A 384 -61.36 15.60 13.99
N ARG A 385 -60.19 16.23 14.22
CA ARG A 385 -59.78 17.10 15.34
C ARG A 385 -60.17 16.78 16.81
N VAL A 386 -59.15 16.75 17.67
CA VAL A 386 -59.15 17.41 19.01
C VAL A 386 -57.91 18.33 19.12
N LYS A 387 -57.86 19.23 20.11
CA LYS A 387 -56.98 20.44 20.18
C LYS A 387 -55.57 20.21 20.76
N SER A 388 -54.63 21.06 20.34
CA SER A 388 -53.69 21.78 21.23
C SER A 388 -53.43 23.20 20.69
N THR A 389 -52.63 24.04 21.35
CA THR A 389 -52.49 25.49 21.11
C THR A 389 -51.03 26.01 21.02
N LEU A 390 -50.87 27.18 20.38
CA LEU A 390 -49.65 28.01 20.22
C LEU A 390 -48.88 28.31 21.54
N PRO A 391 -47.66 28.90 21.49
CA PRO A 391 -46.83 29.32 20.34
C PRO A 391 -45.45 28.59 20.32
N SER A 392 -44.49 28.78 19.40
CA SER A 392 -44.07 29.97 18.62
C SER A 392 -43.29 29.59 17.34
N GLN A 393 -43.10 30.53 16.42
CA GLN A 393 -42.24 30.31 15.24
C GLN A 393 -40.76 30.22 15.64
N PRO A 394 -39.93 29.37 14.99
CA PRO A 394 -38.48 29.57 14.97
C PRO A 394 -38.14 30.88 14.24
N PRO A 395 -36.97 31.49 14.50
CA PRO A 395 -36.50 32.63 13.71
C PRO A 395 -36.37 32.25 12.24
N ALA A 396 -36.46 33.24 11.34
CA ALA A 396 -36.14 33.02 9.93
C ALA A 396 -34.67 32.58 9.80
N GLU A 397 -34.39 31.57 8.98
CA GLU A 397 -33.01 31.18 8.69
C GLU A 397 -32.28 32.34 8.01
N PRO A 398 -31.01 32.62 8.36
CA PRO A 398 -30.27 33.71 7.76
C PRO A 398 -30.11 33.47 6.26
N SER A 399 -30.44 34.47 5.45
CA SER A 399 -30.22 34.37 4.01
C SER A 399 -28.75 34.66 3.68
N CYS A 400 -28.18 33.85 2.79
CA CYS A 400 -26.84 33.98 2.24
C CYS A 400 -26.84 33.63 0.75
N LYS A 401 -25.69 33.77 0.09
CA LYS A 401 -25.43 33.19 -1.23
C LYS A 401 -25.42 31.65 -1.17
N PRO A 402 -25.78 30.95 -2.27
CA PRO A 402 -25.53 29.51 -2.42
C PRO A 402 -24.04 29.18 -2.21
N PHE A 403 -23.72 28.03 -1.62
CA PHE A 403 -22.34 27.64 -1.33
C PHE A 403 -21.42 27.55 -2.56
N ALA A 404 -21.97 27.37 -3.77
CA ALA A 404 -21.21 27.45 -5.02
C ALA A 404 -20.67 28.85 -5.35
N GLU A 405 -21.07 29.89 -4.60
CA GLU A 405 -20.54 31.26 -4.69
C GLU A 405 -19.72 31.68 -3.44
N TRP A 406 -19.47 30.75 -2.51
CA TRP A 406 -18.59 31.00 -1.35
C TRP A 406 -17.14 30.70 -1.76
N PRO A 407 -16.17 31.59 -1.49
CA PRO A 407 -14.75 31.32 -1.75
C PRO A 407 -14.20 30.29 -0.75
N ASP A 408 -13.14 29.58 -1.12
CA ASP A 408 -12.25 28.86 -0.20
C ASP A 408 -12.95 27.95 0.86
N VAL A 409 -14.04 27.31 0.45
CA VAL A 409 -14.77 26.28 1.21
C VAL A 409 -13.98 24.97 1.14
N ASP A 410 -13.60 24.41 2.30
CA ASP A 410 -12.79 23.19 2.38
C ASP A 410 -13.65 21.92 2.28
N THR A 411 -14.29 21.77 1.11
CA THR A 411 -15.18 20.68 0.70
C THR A 411 -16.49 20.48 1.48
N VAL A 412 -16.59 20.91 2.74
CA VAL A 412 -17.74 20.63 3.63
C VAL A 412 -18.70 21.83 3.75
N THR A 413 -19.89 21.68 3.18
CA THR A 413 -21.01 22.63 3.33
C THR A 413 -22.02 22.14 4.37
N CYS A 414 -22.40 22.99 5.33
CA CYS A 414 -23.35 22.67 6.40
C CYS A 414 -24.74 23.28 6.13
N SER A 415 -25.75 22.87 6.91
CA SER A 415 -27.06 23.51 6.88
C SER A 415 -27.03 24.92 7.50
N GLY A 416 -27.94 25.80 7.08
CA GLY A 416 -28.16 27.11 7.71
C GLY A 416 -27.06 28.14 7.45
N CYS A 417 -26.60 28.27 6.20
CA CYS A 417 -25.59 29.26 5.79
C CYS A 417 -24.28 29.20 6.59
N ARG A 418 -23.79 27.96 6.77
CA ARG A 418 -22.53 27.62 7.44
C ARG A 418 -21.71 26.68 6.55
N ALA A 419 -20.40 26.87 6.51
CA ALA A 419 -19.48 25.99 5.79
C ALA A 419 -18.16 25.85 6.56
N LEU A 420 -17.38 24.84 6.21
CA LEU A 420 -15.98 24.68 6.59
C LEU A 420 -15.12 25.44 5.58
N VAL A 421 -14.26 26.36 6.04
CA VAL A 421 -13.58 27.33 5.16
C VAL A 421 -12.14 27.58 5.62
N LEU A 422 -11.22 27.76 4.68
CA LEU A 422 -9.78 27.84 4.98
C LEU A 422 -9.40 29.03 5.88
N THR A 423 -8.49 28.84 6.84
CA THR A 423 -7.99 29.93 7.71
C THR A 423 -7.08 30.90 6.96
N ALA A 424 -6.40 30.45 5.90
CA ALA A 424 -5.62 31.27 4.98
C ALA A 424 -6.38 31.48 3.66
N PRO A 425 -6.36 32.68 3.05
CA PRO A 425 -5.60 33.89 3.43
C PRO A 425 -6.22 34.75 4.55
N TYR A 426 -7.35 34.33 5.14
CA TYR A 426 -8.20 35.16 5.99
C TYR A 426 -7.68 35.45 7.41
N GLY A 427 -6.53 34.89 7.78
CA GLY A 427 -5.89 35.09 9.09
C GLY A 427 -6.67 34.42 10.24
N GLY A 428 -7.35 33.30 9.96
CA GLY A 428 -8.10 32.52 10.93
C GLY A 428 -9.35 33.21 11.50
N ARG A 429 -9.92 34.22 10.82
CA ARG A 429 -11.12 34.93 11.28
C ARG A 429 -12.29 34.84 10.32
N CYS A 430 -13.45 34.46 10.84
CA CYS A 430 -14.69 34.43 10.07
C CYS A 430 -15.21 35.83 9.66
N ASP A 431 -14.88 36.91 10.38
CA ASP A 431 -15.24 38.27 9.95
C ASP A 431 -14.63 38.62 8.58
N SER A 432 -13.36 38.25 8.41
CA SER A 432 -12.51 38.56 7.27
C SER A 432 -12.82 37.61 6.11
N TYR A 433 -13.16 36.35 6.43
CA TYR A 433 -13.72 35.40 5.47
C TYR A 433 -15.08 35.87 4.91
N CYS A 434 -16.10 36.05 5.76
CA CYS A 434 -17.44 36.41 5.31
C CYS A 434 -17.45 37.76 4.55
N GLY A 435 -16.65 38.73 5.03
CA GLY A 435 -16.51 40.03 4.39
C GLY A 435 -15.95 39.96 2.96
N SER A 436 -15.14 38.96 2.63
CA SER A 436 -14.48 38.85 1.32
C SER A 436 -15.44 38.69 0.14
N PHE A 437 -16.61 38.09 0.37
CA PHE A 437 -17.70 37.93 -0.61
C PHE A 437 -18.97 38.71 -0.22
N GLY A 438 -18.81 39.77 0.57
CA GLY A 438 -19.86 40.75 0.88
C GLY A 438 -20.90 40.28 1.90
N HIS A 439 -20.56 39.33 2.77
CA HIS A 439 -21.41 38.84 3.86
C HIS A 439 -20.89 39.33 5.22
N VAL A 440 -21.72 39.21 6.25
CA VAL A 440 -21.35 39.43 7.65
C VAL A 440 -21.30 38.09 8.37
N CYS A 441 -20.28 37.91 9.21
CA CYS A 441 -20.18 36.74 10.08
C CYS A 441 -21.27 36.79 11.17
N LEU A 442 -22.03 35.71 11.28
CA LEU A 442 -23.10 35.51 12.27
C LEU A 442 -22.64 34.60 13.41
N ALA A 443 -21.74 33.65 13.12
CA ALA A 443 -21.07 32.80 14.10
C ALA A 443 -19.74 32.26 13.55
N ALA A 444 -18.78 32.04 14.45
CA ALA A 444 -17.50 31.39 14.19
C ALA A 444 -17.33 30.20 15.13
N ALA A 445 -16.74 29.11 14.65
CA ALA A 445 -16.46 27.93 15.44
C ALA A 445 -15.34 27.09 14.83
N GLU A 446 -14.75 26.27 15.67
CA GLU A 446 -13.89 25.15 15.30
C GLU A 446 -14.74 23.86 15.15
N GLU A 447 -14.28 22.96 14.31
CA GLU A 447 -14.83 21.67 13.89
C GLU A 447 -14.26 20.50 14.69
N VAL A 448 -15.05 19.43 14.83
CA VAL A 448 -14.53 18.13 15.27
C VAL A 448 -14.28 17.27 14.03
N ASN A 449 -13.04 17.14 13.58
CA ASN A 449 -12.61 16.22 12.51
C ASN A 449 -13.36 16.45 11.16
N GLU A 450 -13.01 17.50 10.42
CA GLU A 450 -13.48 17.73 9.04
C GLU A 450 -15.01 17.69 8.85
N ASN A 451 -15.80 18.18 9.82
CA ASN A 451 -17.26 18.19 9.69
C ASN A 451 -17.96 19.27 10.54
N CYS A 452 -19.26 19.44 10.31
CA CYS A 452 -20.11 20.49 10.87
C CYS A 452 -20.30 20.50 12.41
N ALA A 453 -19.75 19.54 13.16
CA ALA A 453 -19.87 19.48 14.62
C ALA A 453 -18.91 20.49 15.31
N VAL A 454 -19.43 21.28 16.26
CA VAL A 454 -18.63 22.28 17.00
C VAL A 454 -17.68 21.60 17.99
N LYS A 455 -16.37 21.89 17.88
CA LYS A 455 -15.33 21.59 18.88
C LYS A 455 -15.26 22.69 19.94
N TYR A 456 -15.21 23.96 19.51
CA TYR A 456 -15.50 25.13 20.36
C TYR A 456 -16.04 26.31 19.51
N THR A 457 -16.72 27.27 20.14
CA THR A 457 -17.20 28.50 19.48
C THR A 457 -16.23 29.65 19.69
N ALA A 458 -15.93 30.39 18.63
CA ALA A 458 -15.15 31.62 18.66
C ALA A 458 -16.03 32.85 18.41
N ARG A 459 -15.49 34.05 18.59
CA ARG A 459 -16.12 35.30 18.12
C ARG A 459 -15.71 35.54 16.66
N CYS A 460 -16.53 36.24 15.88
CA CYS A 460 -16.24 36.49 14.47
C CYS A 460 -14.92 37.25 14.22
N ASP A 461 -14.54 38.13 15.15
CA ASP A 461 -13.30 38.93 15.15
C ASP A 461 -12.12 38.22 15.86
N GLU A 462 -12.30 36.97 16.31
CA GLU A 462 -11.30 36.20 17.02
C GLU A 462 -10.58 35.25 16.07
N GLN A 463 -9.25 35.14 16.22
CA GLN A 463 -8.46 34.22 15.42
C GLN A 463 -8.58 32.80 15.97
N ILE A 464 -9.23 31.95 15.19
CA ILE A 464 -9.13 30.50 15.29
C ILE A 464 -7.72 30.14 14.79
N ALA A 465 -6.95 29.44 15.61
CA ALA A 465 -5.51 29.23 15.44
C ALA A 465 -5.15 27.74 15.53
N ASP A 466 -3.99 27.37 15.00
CA ASP A 466 -3.48 26.00 14.96
C ASP A 466 -4.39 24.99 14.21
N THR A 467 -5.19 25.49 13.26
CA THR A 467 -6.04 24.73 12.33
C THR A 467 -5.95 25.27 10.90
N SER A 468 -6.18 24.40 9.91
CA SER A 468 -6.21 24.68 8.45
C SER A 468 -7.44 25.47 8.01
N ASP A 469 -8.52 25.33 8.76
CA ASP A 469 -9.89 25.64 8.36
C ASP A 469 -10.74 26.01 9.59
N MET A 470 -11.97 26.46 9.36
CA MET A 470 -12.88 26.91 10.42
C MET A 470 -14.34 26.85 9.96
N LEU A 471 -15.26 26.59 10.88
CA LEU A 471 -16.70 26.61 10.65
C LEU A 471 -17.29 28.02 10.74
N CYS A 472 -17.25 28.76 9.62
CA CYS A 472 -17.87 30.08 9.51
C CYS A 472 -19.35 30.03 9.11
N THR A 473 -20.17 30.83 9.78
CA THR A 473 -21.58 31.08 9.44
C THR A 473 -21.73 32.50 8.94
N CYS A 474 -22.13 32.69 7.68
CA CYS A 474 -22.16 34.00 7.00
C CYS A 474 -23.57 34.31 6.47
N GLY A 475 -24.04 35.54 6.63
CA GLY A 475 -25.33 36.00 6.06
C GLY A 475 -25.25 37.41 5.48
N TYR A 476 -26.29 37.84 4.79
CA TYR A 476 -26.39 39.24 4.35
C TYR A 476 -26.51 40.18 5.57
N ALA A 477 -25.91 41.37 5.47
CA ALA A 477 -26.20 42.44 6.41
C ALA A 477 -27.66 42.88 6.26
N GLU A 478 -28.50 42.67 7.28
CA GLU A 478 -29.89 43.12 7.23
C GLU A 478 -29.98 44.65 7.15
N LEU A 479 -30.48 45.16 6.02
CA LEU A 479 -30.88 46.56 5.89
C LEU A 479 -32.24 46.74 6.58
N PRO A 480 -32.39 47.71 7.51
CA PRO A 480 -33.58 47.82 8.34
C PRO A 480 -34.80 48.28 7.53
N SER A 481 -35.86 47.46 7.51
CA SER A 481 -37.16 47.82 6.94
C SER A 481 -37.92 48.76 7.90
N SER A 482 -38.49 49.84 7.35
CA SER A 482 -38.96 50.99 8.14
C SER A 482 -40.48 51.03 8.37
N SER A 483 -40.94 51.09 9.63
CA SER A 483 -42.35 51.38 9.96
C SER A 483 -42.58 52.13 11.29
N THR A 484 -42.19 53.41 11.32
CA THR A 484 -43.03 54.56 11.73
C THR A 484 -43.77 54.58 13.10
N THR A 485 -43.31 55.52 13.96
CA THR A 485 -44.04 56.29 15.02
C THR A 485 -44.26 55.76 16.48
N PRO A 486 -44.40 56.66 17.50
CA PRO A 486 -44.02 56.43 18.92
C PRO A 486 -45.25 56.65 19.88
N PRO A 487 -45.22 57.03 21.20
CA PRO A 487 -44.17 57.54 22.14
C PRO A 487 -44.08 56.74 23.48
N SER A 488 -43.39 57.10 24.59
CA SER A 488 -42.84 58.38 25.12
C SER A 488 -41.67 58.17 26.11
N THR A 489 -40.80 59.20 26.28
CA THR A 489 -40.10 59.63 27.54
C THR A 489 -39.19 58.66 28.34
N ALA A 490 -38.04 59.07 28.91
CA ALA A 490 -37.32 60.36 28.90
C ALA A 490 -35.86 60.24 29.41
N SER A 491 -35.02 61.23 29.04
CA SER A 491 -33.80 61.71 29.73
C SER A 491 -32.55 60.79 29.81
N SER A 492 -31.31 61.31 29.72
CA SER A 492 -30.81 62.66 29.36
C SER A 492 -29.27 62.69 29.20
N SER A 493 -28.74 63.63 28.38
CA SER A 493 -27.39 64.27 28.45
C SER A 493 -26.12 63.39 28.28
N THR A 494 -25.03 63.79 27.59
CA THR A 494 -24.69 65.03 26.85
C THR A 494 -23.50 64.85 25.86
N SER A 495 -23.47 65.69 24.81
CA SER A 495 -22.31 66.30 24.06
C SER A 495 -20.85 66.06 24.50
N SER A 496 -19.81 66.13 23.65
CA SER A 496 -19.67 66.32 22.18
C SER A 496 -18.20 66.14 21.73
N ALA A 497 -17.93 66.01 20.42
CA ALA A 497 -16.59 66.22 19.81
C ALA A 497 -16.32 67.75 19.53
N PRO A 498 -15.12 68.20 19.08
CA PRO A 498 -14.74 68.06 17.65
C PRO A 498 -13.21 68.05 17.29
N ALA A 499 -12.95 67.66 16.02
CA ALA A 499 -11.97 68.15 15.04
C ALA A 499 -10.54 68.67 15.40
N ALA A 500 -9.55 68.09 14.67
CA ALA A 500 -8.41 68.69 13.96
C ALA A 500 -7.40 69.65 14.64
N THR A 501 -6.10 69.46 14.35
CA THR A 501 -5.21 70.38 13.55
C THR A 501 -3.78 69.79 13.46
N GLU A 502 -2.95 70.32 12.55
CA GLU A 502 -1.54 69.99 12.29
C GLU A 502 -0.56 70.30 13.45
N THR A 503 0.65 69.72 13.41
CA THR A 503 1.94 70.40 13.75
C THR A 503 3.15 69.54 13.35
N THR A 504 4.25 70.17 12.93
CA THR A 504 5.54 69.54 12.56
C THR A 504 6.66 69.88 13.53
N THR A 505 7.44 68.89 14.00
CA THR A 505 8.82 69.12 14.45
C THR A 505 9.74 67.91 14.26
N GLN A 506 11.03 68.18 14.02
CA GLN A 506 12.17 67.24 14.08
C GLN A 506 12.79 67.30 15.51
N ALA A 507 13.90 66.65 15.91
CA ALA A 507 14.96 65.93 15.20
C ALA A 507 15.80 65.00 16.11
N THR A 508 16.67 64.19 15.49
CA THR A 508 18.02 63.77 15.97
C THR A 508 18.18 62.92 17.23
N THR A 509 18.73 61.71 17.08
CA THR A 509 19.95 61.25 17.80
C THR A 509 20.72 60.20 16.98
N THR A 510 22.06 60.22 17.11
CA THR A 510 23.12 59.54 16.34
C THR A 510 23.25 58.02 16.53
N PRO A 511 23.62 57.24 15.49
CA PRO A 511 24.27 55.92 15.63
C PRO A 511 25.81 56.00 15.48
N ILE A 512 26.56 55.17 16.21
CA ILE A 512 28.04 55.18 16.22
C ILE A 512 28.63 54.17 15.23
N ARG A 513 29.80 54.52 14.67
CA ARG A 513 30.54 53.82 13.60
C ARG A 513 31.62 52.87 14.14
N VAL A 514 31.69 51.65 13.59
CA VAL A 514 32.92 50.82 13.46
C VAL A 514 32.97 50.23 12.03
N THR A 515 34.15 49.89 11.51
CA THR A 515 34.36 49.66 10.06
C THR A 515 35.36 48.54 9.71
N SER A 516 34.99 47.67 8.76
CA SER A 516 35.87 47.00 7.77
C SER A 516 34.99 46.37 6.67
N THR A 517 35.14 46.65 5.36
CA THR A 517 36.21 46.31 4.38
C THR A 517 35.96 44.95 3.68
N SER A 518 36.11 44.91 2.35
CA SER A 518 35.69 43.82 1.44
C SER A 518 36.90 43.17 0.71
N PRO A 519 36.74 42.08 -0.09
CA PRO A 519 37.79 41.05 -0.31
C PRO A 519 38.70 41.31 -1.53
N PRO A 520 39.64 40.40 -1.89
CA PRO A 520 39.29 39.33 -2.84
C PRO A 520 40.05 37.98 -2.70
N ALA A 521 39.63 37.03 -3.56
CA ALA A 521 40.43 35.96 -4.21
C ALA A 521 40.49 34.52 -3.63
N ASP A 522 40.54 33.60 -4.59
CA ASP A 522 40.68 32.12 -4.63
C ASP A 522 41.37 31.85 -6.01
N PRO A 523 41.96 30.67 -6.39
CA PRO A 523 42.02 29.36 -5.72
C PRO A 523 43.41 28.68 -5.66
N SER A 524 43.47 27.46 -5.09
CA SER A 524 44.05 26.20 -5.65
C SER A 524 44.94 25.30 -4.74
N ASP A 525 44.61 24.00 -4.81
CA ASP A 525 45.34 22.75 -4.49
C ASP A 525 45.63 22.28 -3.02
N PRO A 526 45.59 20.96 -2.71
CA PRO A 526 45.44 20.48 -1.32
C PRO A 526 46.56 19.56 -0.76
N SER A 527 46.70 19.54 0.57
CA SER A 527 47.25 18.38 1.31
C SER A 527 46.95 18.41 2.81
N GLY A 528 46.54 17.28 3.41
CA GLY A 528 46.88 16.98 4.81
C GLY A 528 45.80 17.10 5.92
N SER A 529 44.50 17.08 5.63
CA SER A 529 43.51 16.98 6.74
C SER A 529 43.60 15.62 7.44
N CYS A 530 43.62 15.64 8.77
CA CYS A 530 43.75 14.44 9.62
C CYS A 530 42.43 13.65 9.78
N CYS A 531 41.32 14.31 9.50
CA CYS A 531 39.95 13.81 9.55
C CYS A 531 39.13 14.42 8.40
N SER A 532 37.92 13.91 8.17
CA SER A 532 36.91 14.57 7.37
C SER A 532 36.51 15.91 8.02
N PRO A 533 36.12 16.93 7.22
CA PRO A 533 35.53 18.15 7.76
C PRO A 533 34.23 17.85 8.54
N PHE A 534 33.94 18.63 9.58
CA PHE A 534 32.79 18.41 10.47
C PHE A 534 31.42 18.43 9.78
N SER A 535 31.30 19.00 8.58
CA SER A 535 30.10 18.88 7.74
C SER A 535 29.79 17.45 7.27
N LEU A 536 30.70 16.50 7.47
CA LEU A 536 30.55 15.07 7.18
C LEU A 536 30.55 14.20 8.46
N TRP A 537 30.60 14.81 9.64
CA TRP A 537 30.50 14.10 10.91
C TRP A 537 29.01 13.91 11.27
N PRO A 538 28.54 12.68 11.55
CA PRO A 538 27.14 12.43 11.87
C PRO A 538 26.83 12.91 13.30
N GLN A 539 25.58 13.35 13.56
CA GLN A 539 25.06 13.59 14.93
C GLN A 539 25.99 14.39 15.88
N VAL A 540 26.70 15.38 15.35
CA VAL A 540 27.40 16.41 16.15
C VAL A 540 26.34 17.22 16.90
N ASP A 541 26.37 17.18 18.23
CA ASP A 541 25.34 17.83 19.04
C ASP A 541 25.53 19.34 19.08
N ASN A 542 24.42 20.06 18.98
CA ASN A 542 24.31 21.52 18.85
C ASN A 542 25.26 22.19 17.82
N GLY A 543 25.89 21.41 16.93
CA GLY A 543 26.92 21.85 15.99
C GLY A 543 28.29 22.14 16.62
N ILE A 544 28.56 21.64 17.82
CA ILE A 544 29.73 21.99 18.63
C ILE A 544 30.98 21.24 18.16
N THR A 545 31.98 22.01 17.71
CA THR A 545 33.26 21.54 17.18
C THR A 545 34.41 22.24 17.90
N CYS A 546 35.39 21.49 18.38
CA CYS A 546 36.26 21.91 19.48
C CYS A 546 37.72 22.16 19.08
N ASP A 547 38.22 21.44 18.09
CA ASP A 547 39.52 21.67 17.45
C ASP A 547 39.44 21.30 15.96
N SER A 548 40.53 20.88 15.31
CA SER A 548 40.50 20.44 13.90
C SER A 548 39.84 19.07 13.67
N CYS A 549 39.80 18.18 14.66
CA CYS A 549 39.31 16.80 14.57
C CYS A 549 38.62 16.27 15.85
N THR A 550 38.12 17.15 16.73
CA THR A 550 37.28 16.80 17.91
C THR A 550 35.95 17.54 17.85
N ALA A 551 34.84 16.83 18.09
CA ALA A 551 33.49 17.38 18.18
C ALA A 551 32.70 16.78 19.34
N LEU A 552 31.63 17.47 19.76
CA LEU A 552 30.65 16.97 20.72
C LEU A 552 29.55 16.20 19.99
N VAL A 553 29.21 14.98 20.42
CA VAL A 553 28.39 14.04 19.63
C VAL A 553 27.44 13.22 20.51
N LEU A 554 26.24 12.94 20.01
CA LEU A 554 25.18 12.25 20.76
C LEU A 554 25.56 10.81 21.15
N THR A 555 25.30 10.38 22.40
CA THR A 555 25.73 9.08 22.93
C THR A 555 24.82 7.92 22.55
N GLU A 556 23.50 8.11 22.58
CA GLU A 556 22.51 7.03 22.53
C GLU A 556 22.61 6.20 21.23
N SER A 557 22.85 6.87 20.09
CA SER A 557 22.94 6.22 18.77
C SER A 557 24.21 5.35 18.58
N TYR A 558 25.21 5.48 19.45
CA TYR A 558 26.50 4.78 19.36
C TYR A 558 26.85 4.02 20.65
N GLY A 559 25.85 3.75 21.51
CA GLY A 559 26.03 3.02 22.75
C GLY A 559 26.99 3.69 23.74
N GLY A 560 27.12 5.03 23.69
CA GLY A 560 28.00 5.82 24.55
C GLY A 560 29.50 5.63 24.30
N ARG A 561 29.91 5.26 23.08
CA ARG A 561 31.33 5.01 22.73
C ARG A 561 31.82 5.78 21.52
N CYS A 562 32.97 6.41 21.65
CA CYS A 562 33.61 7.14 20.55
C CYS A 562 34.20 6.23 19.47
N ASP A 563 34.57 4.97 19.75
CA ASP A 563 35.05 4.06 18.70
C ASP A 563 33.94 3.71 17.70
N GLN A 564 32.75 3.32 18.17
CA GLN A 564 31.57 3.09 17.32
C GLN A 564 31.15 4.36 16.57
N TYR A 565 31.24 5.52 17.24
CA TYR A 565 30.98 6.81 16.62
C TYR A 565 31.94 7.08 15.44
N CYS A 566 33.25 7.03 15.68
CA CYS A 566 34.25 7.29 14.62
C CYS A 566 34.18 6.24 13.49
N GLU A 567 33.98 4.96 13.81
CA GLU A 567 33.84 3.92 12.79
C GLU A 567 32.62 4.13 11.89
N SER A 568 31.53 4.74 12.39
CA SER A 568 30.29 4.96 11.61
C SER A 568 30.47 5.80 10.35
N PHE A 569 31.43 6.73 10.33
CA PHE A 569 31.83 7.52 9.16
C PHE A 569 33.27 7.19 8.70
N GLY A 570 33.71 5.96 8.94
CA GLY A 570 34.95 5.40 8.39
C GLY A 570 36.24 5.97 8.99
N HIS A 571 36.17 6.51 10.20
CA HIS A 571 37.30 7.03 10.98
C HIS A 571 37.71 6.05 12.09
N VAL A 572 38.80 6.36 12.78
CA VAL A 572 39.30 5.66 13.97
C VAL A 572 39.31 6.65 15.13
N CYS A 573 38.81 6.25 16.29
CA CYS A 573 38.87 7.06 17.50
C CYS A 573 40.32 7.18 18.01
N VAL A 574 40.68 8.38 18.45
CA VAL A 574 42.03 8.74 18.94
C VAL A 574 41.97 9.26 20.38
N ALA A 575 40.86 9.88 20.77
CA ALA A 575 40.54 10.22 22.16
C ALA A 575 39.01 10.24 22.36
N ALA A 576 38.59 10.00 23.60
CA ALA A 576 37.20 10.11 24.05
C ALA A 576 37.15 10.87 25.38
N ALA A 577 36.13 11.69 25.58
CA ALA A 577 35.97 12.46 26.80
C ALA A 577 34.50 12.80 27.09
N GLU A 578 34.21 13.02 28.37
CA GLU A 578 33.02 13.71 28.86
C GLU A 578 33.27 15.23 28.87
N GLU A 579 32.24 16.00 28.58
CA GLU A 579 32.24 17.47 28.47
C GLU A 579 31.80 18.19 29.78
N GLU A 580 32.09 19.50 29.96
CA GLU A 580 31.51 20.34 31.04
C GLU A 580 30.55 21.46 30.55
N ASP A 581 29.23 21.27 30.72
CA ASP A 581 28.15 22.26 30.43
C ASP A 581 27.95 22.57 28.93
N GLU A 582 27.65 21.53 28.16
CA GLU A 582 27.47 21.50 26.68
C GLU A 582 28.47 22.34 25.89
N ASN A 583 29.78 22.04 26.04
CA ASN A 583 30.84 22.65 25.24
C ASN A 583 32.08 21.73 25.06
N CYS A 584 33.27 22.32 25.08
CA CYS A 584 34.55 21.71 24.68
C CYS A 584 35.54 21.56 25.85
N ALA A 585 35.17 21.98 27.06
CA ALA A 585 35.91 21.67 28.28
C ALA A 585 35.75 20.18 28.63
N VAL A 586 36.84 19.52 29.06
CA VAL A 586 36.84 18.08 29.38
C VAL A 586 36.67 17.87 30.89
N LYS A 587 35.55 17.25 31.28
CA LYS A 587 35.17 16.87 32.64
C LYS A 587 35.90 15.63 33.11
N TYR A 588 36.02 14.62 32.23
CA TYR A 588 36.94 13.50 32.38
C TYR A 588 37.26 12.86 31.02
N VAL A 589 38.44 12.24 30.91
CA VAL A 589 38.87 11.48 29.72
C VAL A 589 38.46 10.02 29.86
N ALA A 590 38.05 9.39 28.76
CA ALA A 590 37.76 7.97 28.64
C ALA A 590 38.63 7.31 27.54
N GLU A 591 38.72 5.98 27.58
CA GLU A 591 39.27 5.21 26.45
C GLU A 591 38.20 5.04 25.37
N CYS A 592 38.60 4.97 24.10
CA CYS A 592 37.69 4.99 22.96
C CYS A 592 36.61 3.89 22.93
N ASP A 593 36.88 2.72 23.53
CA ASP A 593 35.96 1.56 23.59
C ASP A 593 35.16 1.48 24.91
N VAL A 594 35.37 2.41 25.84
CA VAL A 594 34.68 2.50 27.13
C VAL A 594 33.38 3.31 26.98
N VAL A 595 32.31 2.82 27.60
CA VAL A 595 31.01 3.48 27.60
C VAL A 595 31.04 4.68 28.56
N ILE A 596 30.90 5.88 28.00
CA ILE A 596 30.61 7.12 28.73
C ILE A 596 29.11 7.10 29.04
N ALA A 597 28.76 7.05 30.33
CA ALA A 597 27.41 6.70 30.80
C ALA A 597 26.84 7.73 31.77
N GLY A 598 25.55 8.06 31.59
CA GLY A 598 24.85 9.07 32.40
C GLY A 598 24.83 10.47 31.77
N THR A 599 25.14 10.56 30.47
CA THR A 599 25.21 11.78 29.66
C THR A 599 24.45 11.59 28.33
N SER A 600 23.99 12.69 27.72
CA SER A 600 23.37 12.78 26.39
C SER A 600 24.38 12.71 25.25
N ASP A 601 25.62 13.07 25.53
CA ASP A 601 26.61 13.54 24.57
C ASP A 601 28.05 13.30 25.09
N MET A 602 29.02 13.31 24.18
CA MET A 602 30.43 13.04 24.49
C MET A 602 31.36 13.70 23.48
N LEU A 603 32.58 14.06 23.91
CA LEU A 603 33.63 14.60 23.06
C LEU A 603 34.42 13.46 22.42
N CYS A 604 34.34 13.34 21.08
CA CYS A 604 35.05 12.32 20.33
C CYS A 604 36.07 12.94 19.37
N THR A 605 37.32 12.46 19.42
CA THR A 605 38.39 12.81 18.48
C THR A 605 38.57 11.67 17.47
N CYS A 606 38.30 11.92 16.19
CA CYS A 606 38.26 10.91 15.13
C CYS A 606 39.25 11.24 14.00
N HIS A 607 40.15 10.33 13.64
CA HIS A 607 41.10 10.50 12.52
C HIS A 607 40.87 9.49 11.40
N LEU A 608 41.30 9.83 10.17
CA LEU A 608 41.23 8.92 9.03
C LEU A 608 42.10 7.66 9.26
N PRO A 609 41.68 6.45 8.85
CA PRO A 609 42.39 5.18 9.14
C PRO A 609 43.81 5.04 8.56
N ARG A 610 44.31 6.07 7.87
CA ARG A 610 45.64 6.14 7.24
C ARG A 610 46.44 7.36 7.69
N ALA A 611 45.97 8.12 8.68
CA ALA A 611 46.61 9.33 9.23
C ALA A 611 47.82 9.03 10.16
N THR A 612 48.38 7.81 10.10
CA THR A 612 49.46 7.32 10.96
C THR A 612 50.83 7.89 10.59
N GLY A 613 51.01 9.20 10.79
CA GLY A 613 52.33 9.85 10.69
C GLY A 613 52.38 11.37 10.65
N SER A 614 51.25 12.07 10.44
CA SER A 614 51.23 13.54 10.26
C SER A 614 50.23 14.27 11.17
N CYS A 615 49.66 13.56 12.14
CA CYS A 615 48.40 13.93 12.82
C CYS A 615 48.45 13.66 14.33
N LEU A 616 49.52 14.14 14.98
CA LEU A 616 49.67 14.14 16.44
C LEU A 616 50.01 15.57 16.89
N PRO A 617 49.34 16.12 17.91
CA PRO A 617 49.72 17.40 18.49
C PRO A 617 51.01 17.26 19.31
N GLU A 618 51.99 18.15 19.09
CA GLU A 618 53.16 18.25 19.96
C GLU A 618 52.74 18.86 21.31
N THR A 619 52.85 18.08 22.40
CA THR A 619 52.80 18.63 23.75
C THR A 619 54.17 19.22 24.12
N SER A 620 54.17 20.51 24.47
CA SER A 620 55.38 21.30 24.69
C SER A 620 56.22 20.83 25.89
N ALA A 621 57.47 20.43 25.63
CA ALA A 621 58.53 20.32 26.63
C ALA A 621 59.91 20.70 26.03
N LEU A 622 60.65 21.54 26.75
CA LEU A 622 61.91 22.21 26.37
C LEU A 622 63.06 21.72 27.29
N PRO A 623 64.37 21.78 26.94
CA PRO A 623 65.08 21.71 25.64
C PRO A 623 66.17 20.60 25.60
N THR A 624 66.84 20.39 24.45
CA THR A 624 68.33 20.38 24.37
C THR A 624 68.85 20.44 22.91
N SER A 625 70.13 20.76 22.74
CA SER A 625 70.87 20.88 21.46
C SER A 625 71.30 19.51 20.88
N THR A 626 71.75 19.31 19.63
CA THR A 626 72.73 20.13 18.87
C THR A 626 72.80 19.83 17.35
N THR A 627 73.09 20.89 16.58
CA THR A 627 73.59 21.07 15.18
C THR A 627 74.80 20.16 14.75
N PRO A 628 75.20 19.94 13.44
CA PRO A 628 74.59 20.15 12.09
C PRO A 628 74.65 18.95 11.07
N ALA A 629 74.13 19.23 9.86
CA ALA A 629 74.27 18.65 8.50
C ALA A 629 75.60 17.98 8.03
N PRO A 630 75.61 17.29 6.85
CA PRO A 630 75.91 17.97 5.56
C PRO A 630 75.10 17.49 4.30
N PRO A 631 75.21 18.17 3.11
CA PRO A 631 74.33 17.96 1.93
C PRO A 631 75.04 17.60 0.58
N THR A 632 74.26 17.20 -0.44
CA THR A 632 74.50 17.33 -1.92
C THR A 632 73.17 17.08 -2.65
N SER A 633 72.62 17.95 -3.52
CA SER A 633 72.89 18.16 -4.96
C SER A 633 72.48 16.98 -5.88
N THR A 634 72.01 17.13 -7.14
CA THR A 634 72.06 18.27 -8.09
C THR A 634 70.92 18.18 -9.13
N THR A 635 70.48 19.32 -9.71
CA THR A 635 69.54 19.38 -10.87
C THR A 635 70.29 19.68 -12.17
N PRO A 636 69.83 19.15 -13.33
CA PRO A 636 69.85 19.92 -14.58
C PRO A 636 68.47 19.98 -15.27
N ALA A 637 68.24 21.04 -16.06
CA ALA A 637 66.99 21.31 -16.78
C ALA A 637 66.93 20.63 -18.17
N PRO A 638 65.74 20.45 -18.78
CA PRO A 638 65.58 19.76 -20.07
C PRO A 638 65.77 20.69 -21.29
N PRO A 639 66.10 20.13 -22.48
CA PRO A 639 66.07 20.85 -23.75
C PRO A 639 64.65 20.93 -24.34
N THR A 640 64.38 21.97 -25.14
CA THR A 640 63.12 22.20 -25.84
C THR A 640 63.15 21.68 -27.28
N THR A 641 62.08 20.99 -27.74
CA THR A 641 61.65 21.06 -29.16
C THR A 641 60.21 20.58 -29.40
N THR A 642 59.48 21.36 -30.19
CA THR A 642 58.41 21.00 -31.15
C THR A 642 57.20 20.16 -30.71
N THR A 643 56.05 20.84 -30.70
CA THR A 643 54.67 20.31 -30.61
C THR A 643 54.25 19.41 -31.78
N PRO A 644 53.63 18.25 -31.52
CA PRO A 644 52.49 17.73 -32.27
C PRO A 644 51.17 18.10 -31.56
N ALA A 645 50.08 18.28 -32.31
CA ALA A 645 48.77 18.54 -31.71
C ALA A 645 48.32 17.37 -30.80
N PRO A 646 47.59 17.63 -29.69
CA PRO A 646 47.13 16.56 -28.81
C PRO A 646 46.19 15.62 -29.57
N PRO A 647 46.34 14.29 -29.42
CA PRO A 647 45.40 13.35 -30.01
C PRO A 647 44.02 13.57 -29.40
N THR A 648 43.00 13.72 -30.24
CA THR A 648 41.60 13.79 -29.79
C THR A 648 41.28 12.57 -28.95
N SER A 649 40.98 12.79 -27.67
CA SER A 649 40.65 11.76 -26.70
C SER A 649 39.26 11.17 -26.98
N THR A 650 39.16 10.41 -28.07
CA THR A 650 37.94 9.71 -28.47
C THR A 650 37.76 8.49 -27.57
N THR A 651 37.31 8.74 -26.34
CA THR A 651 36.68 7.71 -25.51
C THR A 651 35.64 7.00 -26.37
N PRO A 652 35.66 5.66 -26.47
CA PRO A 652 34.71 4.94 -27.30
C PRO A 652 33.30 5.18 -26.75
N VAL A 653 32.52 6.01 -27.46
CA VAL A 653 31.14 6.30 -27.11
C VAL A 653 30.38 4.98 -27.10
N SER A 654 29.95 4.54 -25.91
CA SER A 654 29.05 3.40 -25.78
C SER A 654 27.87 3.62 -26.73
N PRO A 655 27.51 2.67 -27.59
CA PRO A 655 26.39 2.84 -28.50
C PRO A 655 25.15 3.15 -27.67
N ARG A 656 24.40 4.22 -28.01
CA ARG A 656 23.19 4.59 -27.27
C ARG A 656 22.27 3.37 -27.17
N SER A 657 21.79 3.10 -25.96
CA SER A 657 20.77 2.10 -25.77
C SER A 657 19.52 2.43 -26.57
N ARG A 658 18.95 1.41 -27.18
CA ARG A 658 17.76 1.51 -28.03
C ARG A 658 16.50 1.43 -27.16
N ILE A 659 15.96 2.59 -26.83
CA ILE A 659 14.76 2.74 -26.00
C ILE A 659 13.51 2.62 -26.88
N GLU A 660 12.50 1.86 -26.45
CA GLU A 660 11.22 1.70 -27.15
C GLU A 660 10.05 1.61 -26.17
N VAL A 661 8.86 2.05 -26.61
CA VAL A 661 7.59 1.65 -26.01
C VAL A 661 6.96 0.55 -26.85
N ARG A 662 6.46 -0.53 -26.21
CA ARG A 662 5.80 -1.65 -26.89
C ARG A 662 4.65 -2.20 -26.05
N GLY A 663 3.41 -1.88 -26.43
CA GLY A 663 2.25 -2.09 -25.58
C GLY A 663 2.48 -1.42 -24.21
N ARG A 664 2.14 -2.10 -23.12
CA ARG A 664 2.36 -1.58 -21.74
C ARG A 664 3.79 -1.76 -21.20
N GLN A 665 4.81 -1.90 -22.06
CA GLN A 665 6.22 -2.04 -21.65
C GLN A 665 7.10 -0.92 -22.20
N LEU A 666 7.96 -0.37 -21.32
CA LEU A 666 9.15 0.38 -21.68
C LEU A 666 10.32 -0.60 -21.83
N LEU A 667 10.97 -0.58 -22.99
CA LEU A 667 12.08 -1.46 -23.33
C LEU A 667 13.37 -0.67 -23.48
N VAL A 668 14.48 -1.21 -22.98
CA VAL A 668 15.85 -0.74 -23.24
C VAL A 668 16.64 -1.89 -23.84
N ASP A 669 17.20 -1.68 -25.03
CA ASP A 669 17.89 -2.71 -25.83
C ASP A 669 17.05 -4.00 -26.02
N GLY A 670 15.74 -3.80 -26.18
CA GLY A 670 14.75 -4.86 -26.37
C GLY A 670 14.32 -5.61 -25.11
N LYS A 671 14.76 -5.20 -23.91
CA LYS A 671 14.41 -5.81 -22.62
C LYS A 671 13.53 -4.87 -21.80
N PRO A 672 12.48 -5.34 -21.09
CA PRO A 672 11.72 -4.50 -20.18
C PRO A 672 12.60 -3.87 -19.10
N LEU A 673 12.52 -2.55 -18.95
CA LEU A 673 13.15 -1.83 -17.85
C LEU A 673 12.12 -1.68 -16.71
N HIS A 674 12.50 -2.13 -15.52
CA HIS A 674 11.74 -1.89 -14.29
C HIS A 674 12.34 -0.68 -13.57
N LEU A 675 11.54 0.39 -13.43
CA LEU A 675 11.97 1.64 -12.82
C LEU A 675 11.87 1.56 -11.30
N LYS A 676 13.01 1.73 -10.64
CA LYS A 676 13.14 2.03 -9.22
C LYS A 676 13.48 3.51 -9.13
N GLY A 677 12.43 4.33 -9.08
CA GLY A 677 12.52 5.78 -9.28
C GLY A 677 12.49 6.57 -7.97
N VAL A 678 13.11 7.76 -7.99
CA VAL A 678 12.85 8.82 -7.01
C VAL A 678 12.61 10.15 -7.73
N ALA A 679 11.72 10.99 -7.18
CA ALA A 679 11.55 12.36 -7.62
C ALA A 679 12.62 13.24 -6.93
N TRP A 680 13.66 13.63 -7.67
CA TRP A 680 14.85 14.31 -7.14
C TRP A 680 14.76 15.82 -7.35
N ASN A 681 14.97 16.56 -6.25
CA ASN A 681 14.91 18.01 -6.18
C ASN A 681 15.95 18.49 -5.15
N PRO A 682 17.25 18.59 -5.49
CA PRO A 682 18.30 18.92 -4.54
C PRO A 682 18.21 20.39 -4.09
N ILE A 683 17.48 20.60 -2.99
CA ILE A 683 17.36 21.86 -2.25
C ILE A 683 18.07 21.70 -0.90
N PRO A 684 19.11 22.50 -0.60
CA PRO A 684 19.75 22.50 0.73
C PRO A 684 18.78 22.87 1.86
N LYS A 685 19.02 22.38 3.08
CA LYS A 685 18.19 22.67 4.27
C LYS A 685 18.02 24.18 4.47
N GLY A 686 16.77 24.64 4.55
CA GLY A 686 16.41 26.07 4.65
C GLY A 686 16.34 26.82 3.32
N GLY A 687 16.73 26.19 2.21
CA GLY A 687 16.49 26.69 0.85
C GLY A 687 15.05 26.45 0.38
N ARG A 688 14.71 27.00 -0.79
CA ARG A 688 13.41 26.82 -1.46
C ARG A 688 13.56 26.50 -2.94
N HIS A 689 12.69 25.65 -3.47
CA HIS A 689 12.58 25.40 -4.90
C HIS A 689 11.92 26.60 -5.63
N PRO A 690 12.33 26.96 -6.87
CA PRO A 690 13.56 26.53 -7.55
C PRO A 690 14.79 27.39 -7.18
N ALA A 691 14.63 28.44 -6.37
CA ALA A 691 15.64 29.46 -6.12
C ALA A 691 16.95 28.97 -5.44
N ASN A 692 16.92 27.80 -4.80
CA ASN A 692 18.08 27.13 -4.19
C ASN A 692 18.33 25.74 -4.79
N LEU A 693 17.85 25.48 -6.01
CA LEU A 693 18.10 24.24 -6.73
C LEU A 693 19.54 24.20 -7.22
N ASP A 694 20.28 23.17 -6.78
CA ASP A 694 21.67 22.95 -7.18
C ASP A 694 21.88 21.46 -7.49
N PHE A 695 21.77 21.09 -8.76
CA PHE A 695 22.08 19.72 -9.19
C PHE A 695 23.59 19.43 -9.09
N ALA A 696 24.46 20.35 -9.50
CA ALA A 696 25.89 20.10 -9.64
C ALA A 696 26.60 19.91 -8.28
N GLY A 697 26.28 20.73 -7.28
CA GLY A 697 26.88 20.63 -5.93
C GLY A 697 26.36 19.45 -5.11
N ASN A 698 25.25 18.81 -5.50
CA ASN A 698 24.62 17.72 -4.75
C ASN A 698 24.67 16.34 -5.45
N VAL A 699 24.84 16.28 -6.78
CA VAL A 699 24.72 15.03 -7.55
C VAL A 699 25.65 13.91 -7.08
N GLU A 700 26.92 14.19 -6.75
CA GLU A 700 27.87 13.13 -6.39
C GLU A 700 27.46 12.39 -5.10
N ARG A 701 26.97 13.14 -4.11
CA ARG A 701 26.43 12.60 -2.84
C ARG A 701 25.10 11.90 -3.07
N ASP A 702 24.15 12.59 -3.69
CA ASP A 702 22.76 12.12 -3.81
C ASP A 702 22.68 10.90 -4.72
N ALA A 703 23.40 10.88 -5.85
CA ALA A 703 23.44 9.75 -6.76
C ALA A 703 24.17 8.54 -6.14
N GLU A 704 25.16 8.75 -5.27
CA GLU A 704 25.77 7.65 -4.50
C GLU A 704 24.76 7.03 -3.52
N MET A 705 24.04 7.85 -2.75
CA MET A 705 22.98 7.36 -1.86
C MET A 705 21.89 6.61 -2.64
N MET A 706 21.47 7.12 -3.79
CA MET A 706 20.53 6.43 -4.70
C MET A 706 21.07 5.07 -5.17
N GLN A 707 22.33 5.00 -5.61
CA GLN A 707 22.94 3.74 -6.01
C GLN A 707 22.98 2.73 -4.86
N GLN A 708 23.33 3.18 -3.65
CA GLN A 708 23.36 2.34 -2.44
C GLN A 708 21.97 1.81 -2.08
N ALA A 709 20.92 2.63 -2.24
CA ALA A 709 19.51 2.24 -2.11
C ALA A 709 18.97 1.37 -3.28
N GLY A 710 19.77 1.14 -4.32
CA GLY A 710 19.36 0.37 -5.50
C GLY A 710 18.34 1.08 -6.41
N ILE A 711 18.22 2.41 -6.29
CA ILE A 711 17.49 3.28 -7.22
C ILE A 711 18.22 3.24 -8.57
N ASN A 712 17.44 3.14 -9.67
CA ASN A 712 17.98 3.07 -11.03
C ASN A 712 17.41 4.16 -11.97
N ALA A 713 16.54 5.04 -11.46
CA ALA A 713 16.01 6.17 -12.20
C ALA A 713 15.79 7.39 -11.29
N VAL A 714 16.02 8.59 -11.82
CA VAL A 714 15.56 9.85 -11.23
C VAL A 714 14.57 10.52 -12.16
N ARG A 715 13.53 11.13 -11.59
CA ARG A 715 12.72 12.15 -12.24
C ARG A 715 13.05 13.50 -11.62
N THR A 716 13.18 14.55 -12.40
CA THR A 716 13.35 15.93 -11.87
C THR A 716 12.08 16.77 -12.01
N TYR A 717 12.02 17.89 -11.29
CA TYR A 717 10.98 18.90 -11.45
C TYR A 717 11.40 20.06 -12.39
N GLU A 718 12.70 20.26 -12.57
CA GLU A 718 13.31 21.23 -13.49
C GLU A 718 14.35 20.50 -14.39
N PRO A 719 14.69 21.04 -15.57
CA PRO A 719 15.50 20.32 -16.56
C PRO A 719 16.98 20.26 -16.20
N ILE A 720 17.54 19.06 -16.13
CA ILE A 720 19.01 18.90 -16.13
C ILE A 720 19.51 19.18 -17.54
N THR A 721 20.26 20.27 -17.71
CA THR A 721 20.97 20.62 -18.96
C THR A 721 22.49 20.51 -18.84
N GLU A 722 23.01 20.32 -17.62
CA GLU A 722 24.43 20.16 -17.33
C GLU A 722 24.86 18.70 -17.51
N ARG A 723 25.77 18.45 -18.46
CA ARG A 723 26.20 17.09 -18.79
C ARG A 723 26.93 16.40 -17.63
N ALA A 724 27.72 17.12 -16.85
CA ALA A 724 28.43 16.57 -15.69
C ALA A 724 27.48 15.93 -14.65
N VAL A 725 26.29 16.50 -14.44
CA VAL A 725 25.24 15.91 -13.58
C VAL A 725 24.75 14.58 -14.17
N LEU A 726 24.54 14.54 -15.49
CA LEU A 726 24.10 13.33 -16.19
C LEU A 726 25.20 12.27 -16.24
N ASP A 727 26.47 12.64 -16.37
CA ASP A 727 27.63 11.74 -16.29
C ASP A 727 27.73 11.10 -14.90
N ALA A 728 27.58 11.89 -13.83
CA ALA A 728 27.61 11.46 -12.43
C ALA A 728 26.49 10.48 -12.06
N LEU A 729 25.29 10.66 -12.65
CA LEU A 729 24.16 9.72 -12.57
C LEU A 729 24.43 8.46 -13.41
N TRP A 730 24.93 8.62 -14.63
CA TRP A 730 25.12 7.53 -15.58
C TRP A 730 26.22 6.54 -15.18
N VAL A 731 27.36 7.03 -14.66
CA VAL A 731 28.43 6.17 -14.15
C VAL A 731 27.96 5.30 -12.97
N ARG A 732 26.90 5.74 -12.29
CA ARG A 732 26.23 5.01 -11.21
C ARG A 732 25.08 4.09 -11.69
N GLY A 733 24.74 4.12 -12.98
CA GLY A 733 23.69 3.29 -13.58
C GLY A 733 22.27 3.86 -13.42
N ILE A 734 22.15 5.16 -13.17
CA ILE A 734 20.88 5.85 -12.93
C ILE A 734 20.41 6.51 -14.24
N TRP A 735 19.19 6.15 -14.67
CA TRP A 735 18.47 6.74 -15.80
C TRP A 735 17.81 8.07 -15.42
N VAL A 736 17.60 8.96 -16.38
CA VAL A 736 17.02 10.28 -16.17
C VAL A 736 15.73 10.46 -16.95
N VAL A 737 14.65 10.68 -16.20
CA VAL A 737 13.33 11.12 -16.66
C VAL A 737 13.31 12.64 -16.53
N ASN A 738 13.73 13.33 -17.59
CA ASN A 738 14.10 14.75 -17.52
C ASN A 738 12.90 15.66 -17.82
N SER A 739 12.46 16.47 -16.85
CA SER A 739 11.30 17.34 -17.02
C SER A 739 11.68 18.62 -17.77
N VAL A 740 11.16 18.76 -18.99
CA VAL A 740 11.52 19.86 -19.90
C VAL A 740 10.52 21.02 -19.93
N TYR A 741 9.32 20.81 -19.36
CA TYR A 741 8.28 21.84 -19.32
C TYR A 741 7.34 21.65 -18.13
N SER A 742 7.66 22.26 -17.00
CA SER A 742 6.88 22.13 -15.76
C SER A 742 5.88 23.27 -15.53
N TRP A 743 6.06 24.43 -16.19
CA TRP A 743 5.36 25.68 -15.87
C TRP A 743 4.73 26.35 -17.11
N GLY A 744 3.42 26.59 -17.08
CA GLY A 744 2.65 27.04 -18.26
C GLY A 744 2.93 28.46 -18.77
N LYS A 745 3.77 29.24 -18.06
CA LYS A 745 4.27 30.56 -18.48
C LYS A 745 5.64 30.49 -19.19
N ALA A 746 6.30 29.34 -19.20
CA ALA A 746 7.52 29.16 -19.99
C ALA A 746 7.18 29.22 -21.50
N PRO A 747 8.02 29.87 -22.35
CA PRO A 747 7.83 29.88 -23.80
C PRO A 747 7.83 28.45 -24.36
N PRO A 748 6.86 28.05 -25.21
CA PRO A 748 6.73 26.68 -25.68
C PRO A 748 7.97 26.15 -26.43
N ASP A 749 8.65 27.02 -27.16
CA ASP A 749 9.87 26.73 -27.93
C ASP A 749 11.13 26.53 -27.08
N SER A 750 11.13 26.96 -25.81
CA SER A 750 12.29 26.80 -24.92
C SER A 750 12.71 25.33 -24.71
N VAL A 751 11.76 24.39 -24.84
CA VAL A 751 12.01 22.94 -24.70
C VAL A 751 12.98 22.41 -25.75
N ILE A 752 13.02 23.02 -26.95
CA ILE A 752 13.91 22.58 -28.03
C ILE A 752 15.37 22.75 -27.58
N LYS A 753 15.71 23.90 -27.01
CA LYS A 753 17.06 24.18 -26.49
C LYS A 753 17.44 23.27 -25.32
N ILE A 754 16.48 22.96 -24.45
CA ILE A 754 16.67 22.06 -23.30
C ILE A 754 16.98 20.64 -23.79
N VAL A 755 16.16 20.12 -24.71
CA VAL A 755 16.32 18.80 -25.32
C VAL A 755 17.63 18.72 -26.12
N ASP A 756 17.90 19.69 -26.99
CA ASP A 756 19.12 19.74 -27.80
C ASP A 756 20.41 19.79 -26.99
N ALA A 757 20.38 20.32 -25.76
CA ALA A 757 21.56 20.38 -24.89
C ALA A 757 22.05 19.00 -24.44
N VAL A 758 21.15 18.01 -24.29
CA VAL A 758 21.47 16.70 -23.66
C VAL A 758 20.84 15.45 -24.30
N LYS A 759 20.05 15.55 -25.38
CA LYS A 759 19.39 14.40 -26.07
C LYS A 759 20.30 13.33 -26.64
N ASP A 760 21.62 13.53 -26.62
CA ASP A 760 22.62 12.55 -26.99
C ASP A 760 23.31 11.86 -25.80
N HIS A 761 23.06 12.34 -24.59
CA HIS A 761 23.63 11.79 -23.37
C HIS A 761 22.97 10.44 -23.01
N PRO A 762 23.75 9.36 -22.75
CA PRO A 762 23.20 8.02 -22.58
C PRO A 762 22.32 7.83 -21.33
N ALA A 763 22.39 8.75 -20.36
CA ALA A 763 21.52 8.74 -19.18
C ALA A 763 20.05 9.07 -19.48
N ILE A 764 19.75 9.79 -20.57
CA ILE A 764 18.38 10.22 -20.86
C ILE A 764 17.53 8.99 -21.22
N LEU A 765 16.45 8.79 -20.49
CA LEU A 765 15.51 7.69 -20.72
C LEU A 765 14.26 8.16 -21.46
N MET A 766 13.68 9.28 -21.01
CA MET A 766 12.47 9.89 -21.58
C MET A 766 12.35 11.35 -21.13
N TRP A 767 11.53 12.12 -21.84
CA TRP A 767 11.23 13.53 -21.54
C TRP A 767 9.88 13.67 -20.83
N THR A 768 9.79 14.45 -19.76
CA THR A 768 8.54 14.70 -19.03
C THR A 768 7.97 16.10 -19.25
N ILE A 769 6.66 16.17 -19.49
CA ILE A 769 5.90 17.39 -19.80
C ILE A 769 4.74 17.55 -18.80
N GLY A 770 4.75 18.67 -18.08
CA GLY A 770 3.78 19.03 -17.05
C GLY A 770 3.92 18.21 -15.75
N ASN A 771 3.43 18.79 -14.65
CA ASN A 771 3.17 18.06 -13.41
C ASN A 771 1.74 18.34 -12.95
N GLU A 772 0.95 17.30 -12.66
CA GLU A 772 -0.44 17.36 -12.16
C GLU A 772 -1.32 18.44 -12.81
N TRP A 773 -1.13 18.67 -14.10
CA TRP A 773 -1.71 19.80 -14.82
C TRP A 773 -3.24 19.75 -14.94
N ASN A 774 -3.83 18.58 -14.65
CA ASN A 774 -5.25 18.34 -14.51
C ASN A 774 -5.84 18.84 -13.17
N TYR A 775 -4.99 19.12 -12.17
CA TYR A 775 -5.37 19.75 -10.91
C TYR A 775 -4.91 21.22 -10.85
N ASN A 776 -3.64 21.50 -11.15
CA ASN A 776 -3.04 22.83 -10.92
C ASN A 776 -3.08 23.82 -12.12
N GLY A 777 -3.60 23.39 -13.29
CA GLY A 777 -3.67 24.24 -14.47
C GLY A 777 -2.31 24.73 -14.99
N LEU A 778 -1.32 23.83 -15.05
CA LEU A 778 0.10 24.11 -15.36
C LEU A 778 0.73 25.17 -14.43
N TYR A 779 0.28 25.23 -13.17
CA TYR A 779 0.61 26.24 -12.16
C TYR A 779 0.36 27.70 -12.60
N VAL A 780 -0.54 27.90 -13.57
CA VAL A 780 -0.88 29.22 -14.13
C VAL A 780 -2.38 29.43 -14.33
N GLY A 781 -3.22 28.54 -13.78
CA GLY A 781 -4.67 28.65 -13.86
C GLY A 781 -5.26 28.33 -15.24
N MET A 782 -4.54 27.60 -16.09
CA MET A 782 -5.10 27.12 -17.37
C MET A 782 -6.22 26.12 -17.10
N ASN A 783 -7.35 26.27 -17.81
CA ASN A 783 -8.41 25.27 -17.77
C ASN A 783 -7.99 23.97 -18.49
N ARG A 784 -8.69 22.87 -18.24
CA ARG A 784 -8.38 21.54 -18.81
C ARG A 784 -8.14 21.55 -20.33
N ALA A 785 -8.95 22.30 -21.09
CA ALA A 785 -8.80 22.36 -22.55
C ALA A 785 -7.54 23.14 -22.98
N GLN A 786 -7.17 24.19 -22.24
CA GLN A 786 -5.91 24.92 -22.43
C GLN A 786 -4.69 24.07 -22.05
N CYS A 787 -4.75 23.33 -20.94
CA CYS A 787 -3.69 22.38 -20.56
C CYS A 787 -3.51 21.32 -21.65
N LEU A 788 -4.57 20.66 -22.11
CA LEU A 788 -4.50 19.66 -23.19
C LEU A 788 -3.93 20.24 -24.49
N ALA A 789 -4.30 21.47 -24.86
CA ALA A 789 -3.71 22.16 -26.01
C ALA A 789 -2.20 22.41 -25.82
N ARG A 790 -1.78 22.91 -24.65
CA ARG A 790 -0.37 23.19 -24.33
C ARG A 790 0.48 21.92 -24.21
N ILE A 791 0.01 20.87 -23.52
CA ILE A 791 0.76 19.60 -23.43
C ILE A 791 0.97 19.00 -24.83
N GLY A 792 -0.04 19.04 -25.70
CA GLY A 792 0.08 18.58 -27.09
C GLY A 792 0.97 19.47 -27.97
N GLU A 793 0.98 20.79 -27.75
CA GLU A 793 1.93 21.72 -28.36
C GLU A 793 3.37 21.35 -27.98
N ILE A 794 3.67 21.23 -26.69
CA ILE A 794 5.02 20.90 -26.20
C ILE A 794 5.44 19.49 -26.67
N ALA A 795 4.57 18.49 -26.62
CA ALA A 795 4.90 17.13 -27.05
C ALA A 795 5.35 17.08 -28.52
N ARG A 796 4.74 17.90 -29.39
CA ARG A 796 5.16 18.02 -30.80
C ARG A 796 6.52 18.71 -30.95
N LEU A 797 6.79 19.75 -30.16
CA LEU A 797 8.09 20.45 -30.16
C LEU A 797 9.22 19.56 -29.61
N VAL A 798 8.97 18.82 -28.53
CA VAL A 798 9.91 17.80 -28.01
C VAL A 798 10.14 16.71 -29.05
N ARG A 799 9.08 16.20 -29.70
CA ARG A 799 9.20 15.18 -30.78
C ARG A 799 9.97 15.68 -32.00
N GLN A 800 9.88 16.98 -32.32
CA GLN A 800 10.62 17.62 -33.40
C GLN A 800 12.12 17.76 -33.06
N ALA A 801 12.44 18.08 -31.80
CA ALA A 801 13.82 18.11 -31.32
C ALA A 801 14.41 16.69 -31.19
N ASP A 802 13.61 15.72 -30.75
CA ASP A 802 14.04 14.36 -30.48
C ASP A 802 12.97 13.29 -30.77
N SER A 803 13.25 12.45 -31.77
CA SER A 803 12.45 11.28 -32.14
C SER A 803 13.00 9.96 -31.60
N ALA A 804 14.06 9.97 -30.78
CA ALA A 804 14.71 8.77 -30.27
C ALA A 804 14.23 8.36 -28.87
N HIS A 805 13.85 9.32 -28.02
CA HIS A 805 13.37 9.04 -26.67
C HIS A 805 11.83 9.15 -26.56
N PRO A 806 11.19 8.35 -25.68
CA PRO A 806 9.78 8.51 -25.34
C PRO A 806 9.48 9.87 -24.71
N ILE A 807 8.22 10.29 -24.84
CA ILE A 807 7.64 11.46 -24.18
C ILE A 807 6.61 10.98 -23.18
N ALA A 808 6.73 11.49 -21.95
CA ALA A 808 5.81 11.21 -20.86
C ALA A 808 5.12 12.50 -20.38
N SER A 809 3.93 12.35 -19.79
CA SER A 809 3.29 13.42 -19.04
C SER A 809 2.94 12.92 -17.65
N ILE A 810 3.14 13.78 -16.64
CA ILE A 810 2.80 13.49 -15.25
C ILE A 810 1.38 13.99 -14.97
N TYR A 811 0.53 13.08 -14.50
CA TYR A 811 -0.91 13.28 -14.35
C TYR A 811 -1.37 12.89 -12.94
N GLY A 812 -2.21 13.72 -12.33
CA GLY A 812 -2.73 13.48 -10.98
C GLY A 812 -3.85 12.44 -10.98
N GLY A 813 -3.64 11.29 -10.34
CA GLY A 813 -4.62 10.19 -10.28
C GLY A 813 -5.01 9.62 -11.65
N LEU A 814 -6.21 9.03 -11.75
CA LEU A 814 -6.77 8.48 -12.99
C LEU A 814 -8.00 9.24 -13.52
N GLY A 815 -8.43 10.30 -12.84
CA GLY A 815 -9.67 11.02 -13.19
C GLY A 815 -9.57 11.72 -14.54
N GLN A 816 -10.50 11.45 -15.45
CA GLN A 816 -10.50 11.97 -16.84
C GLN A 816 -9.22 11.64 -17.65
N LEU A 817 -8.51 10.57 -17.28
CA LEU A 817 -7.28 10.17 -17.98
C LEU A 817 -7.57 9.62 -19.39
N ASP A 818 -8.76 9.08 -19.63
CA ASP A 818 -9.31 8.70 -20.93
C ASP A 818 -9.35 9.86 -21.95
N ASP A 819 -9.97 11.00 -21.61
CA ASP A 819 -9.99 12.20 -22.45
C ASP A 819 -8.56 12.73 -22.71
N ALA A 820 -7.66 12.59 -21.73
CA ALA A 820 -6.26 12.96 -21.89
C ALA A 820 -5.52 12.00 -22.85
N ILE A 821 -5.68 10.69 -22.71
CA ILE A 821 -5.10 9.66 -23.60
C ILE A 821 -5.58 9.86 -25.04
N ALA A 822 -6.89 10.09 -25.23
CA ALA A 822 -7.50 10.24 -26.55
C ALA A 822 -7.04 11.52 -27.27
N ARG A 823 -6.79 12.61 -26.53
CA ARG A 823 -6.44 13.92 -27.09
C ARG A 823 -4.95 14.23 -27.11
N LEU A 824 -4.14 13.41 -26.45
CA LEU A 824 -2.67 13.49 -26.45
C LEU A 824 -2.06 12.18 -27.00
N PRO A 825 -2.28 11.87 -28.30
CA PRO A 825 -1.67 10.69 -28.92
C PRO A 825 -0.12 10.74 -28.85
N GLU A 826 0.48 11.94 -28.81
CA GLU A 826 1.94 12.17 -28.78
C GLU A 826 2.64 11.79 -27.46
N ILE A 827 1.89 11.57 -26.37
CA ILE A 827 2.45 11.11 -25.10
C ILE A 827 2.58 9.59 -25.13
N ASP A 828 3.80 9.05 -25.18
CA ASP A 828 4.04 7.60 -25.29
C ASP A 828 3.84 6.86 -23.96
N VAL A 829 4.09 7.53 -22.83
CA VAL A 829 4.09 6.96 -21.47
C VAL A 829 3.27 7.86 -20.53
N TRP A 830 2.46 7.28 -19.65
CA TRP A 830 1.76 8.05 -18.61
C TRP A 830 2.41 7.85 -17.25
N ALA A 831 2.81 8.94 -16.59
CA ALA A 831 3.23 8.89 -15.20
C ALA A 831 2.06 9.31 -14.32
N ILE A 832 1.71 8.49 -13.33
CA ILE A 832 0.56 8.74 -12.46
C ILE A 832 1.05 9.12 -11.07
N ASN A 833 0.66 10.30 -10.58
CA ASN A 833 0.85 10.65 -9.18
C ASN A 833 -0.26 10.02 -8.34
N SER A 834 0.09 9.35 -7.24
CA SER A 834 -0.90 8.66 -6.42
C SER A 834 -0.49 8.44 -4.97
N TYR A 835 -1.25 9.04 -4.06
CA TYR A 835 -1.07 8.97 -2.61
C TYR A 835 -2.29 8.31 -1.95
N ARG A 836 -2.51 7.01 -2.24
CA ARG A 836 -3.72 6.26 -1.80
C ARG A 836 -3.58 5.56 -0.43
N GLY A 837 -2.57 5.93 0.36
CA GLY A 837 -2.22 5.21 1.59
C GLY A 837 -1.62 3.83 1.32
N LEU A 838 -1.78 2.89 2.25
CA LEU A 838 -1.12 1.57 2.25
C LEU A 838 -1.51 0.61 1.10
N SER A 839 -2.37 1.02 0.16
CA SER A 839 -2.73 0.23 -1.02
C SER A 839 -3.18 1.12 -2.17
N PHE A 840 -2.74 0.82 -3.39
CA PHE A 840 -3.22 1.47 -4.61
C PHE A 840 -4.62 0.99 -5.04
N GLY A 841 -5.16 -0.05 -4.40
CA GLY A 841 -6.46 -0.63 -4.71
C GLY A 841 -6.57 -1.06 -6.18
N ASN A 842 -7.65 -0.65 -6.84
CA ASN A 842 -7.94 -0.97 -8.24
C ASN A 842 -7.07 -0.24 -9.29
N LEU A 843 -6.16 0.66 -8.89
CA LEU A 843 -5.46 1.60 -9.80
C LEU A 843 -4.84 0.92 -11.03
N PHE A 844 -4.15 -0.21 -10.86
CA PHE A 844 -3.49 -0.90 -11.98
C PHE A 844 -4.49 -1.52 -12.96
N ASN A 845 -5.65 -1.99 -12.48
CA ASN A 845 -6.71 -2.55 -13.31
C ASN A 845 -7.44 -1.43 -14.06
N THR A 846 -7.77 -0.33 -13.38
CA THR A 846 -8.39 0.85 -13.99
C THR A 846 -7.46 1.49 -15.03
N TYR A 847 -6.16 1.63 -14.76
CA TYR A 847 -5.22 2.10 -15.78
C TYR A 847 -5.15 1.14 -16.98
N ALA A 848 -5.19 -0.18 -16.74
CA ALA A 848 -5.13 -1.19 -17.80
C ALA A 848 -6.38 -1.22 -18.71
N SER A 849 -7.55 -0.80 -18.23
CA SER A 849 -8.74 -0.62 -19.07
C SER A 849 -8.75 0.72 -19.81
N LEU A 850 -8.17 1.77 -19.21
CA LEU A 850 -8.04 3.09 -19.83
C LEU A 850 -6.97 3.15 -20.93
N SER A 851 -5.89 2.36 -20.82
CA SER A 851 -4.67 2.58 -21.60
C SER A 851 -3.89 1.32 -22.00
N GLY A 852 -3.61 1.24 -23.31
CA GLY A 852 -2.62 0.31 -23.86
C GLY A 852 -1.15 0.78 -23.76
N LYS A 853 -0.92 2.04 -23.33
CA LYS A 853 0.42 2.65 -23.16
C LYS A 853 1.03 2.26 -21.80
N PRO A 854 2.36 2.21 -21.64
CA PRO A 854 3.00 1.92 -20.35
C PRO A 854 2.72 3.01 -19.32
N MET A 855 2.82 2.65 -18.04
CA MET A 855 2.72 3.57 -16.91
C MET A 855 3.74 3.28 -15.82
N PHE A 856 4.14 4.33 -15.12
CA PHE A 856 4.91 4.29 -13.89
C PHE A 856 4.31 5.31 -12.89
N PHE A 857 4.64 5.21 -11.61
CA PHE A 857 4.27 6.25 -10.66
C PHE A 857 5.17 7.47 -10.88
N GLY A 858 4.55 8.64 -11.14
CA GLY A 858 5.28 9.90 -11.24
C GLY A 858 5.81 10.32 -9.86
N GLU A 859 4.92 10.25 -8.87
CA GLU A 859 5.13 10.47 -7.43
C GLU A 859 4.20 9.52 -6.65
N TYR A 860 4.68 8.96 -5.54
CA TYR A 860 3.90 8.26 -4.50
C TYR A 860 4.69 8.27 -3.19
N GLY A 861 4.05 7.93 -2.06
CA GLY A 861 4.71 7.77 -0.76
C GLY A 861 3.95 8.42 0.39
N ALA A 862 4.69 8.86 1.41
CA ALA A 862 4.20 9.64 2.56
C ALA A 862 5.33 10.53 3.12
N ASP A 863 4.99 11.61 3.81
CA ASP A 863 5.98 12.48 4.48
C ASP A 863 6.73 11.74 5.58
N ALA A 864 8.04 11.98 5.72
CA ALA A 864 8.86 11.41 6.78
C ALA A 864 8.45 11.90 8.18
N TRP A 865 7.94 13.14 8.24
CA TRP A 865 7.43 13.76 9.45
C TRP A 865 5.90 13.65 9.51
N ASN A 866 5.37 12.95 10.49
CA ASN A 866 3.93 12.84 10.70
C ASN A 866 3.46 13.97 11.61
N ALA A 867 2.99 15.05 10.99
CA ALA A 867 2.58 16.29 11.66
C ALA A 867 1.53 16.04 12.77
N ASN A 868 0.62 15.08 12.59
CA ASN A 868 -0.44 14.72 13.55
C ASN A 868 0.10 14.24 14.92
N ILE A 869 1.36 13.80 14.97
CA ILE A 869 2.00 13.25 16.18
C ILE A 869 3.33 13.96 16.52
N GLY A 870 3.69 15.02 15.80
CA GLY A 870 4.87 15.84 16.07
C GLY A 870 6.20 15.09 16.08
N ARG A 871 6.35 14.04 15.25
CA ARG A 871 7.59 13.25 15.12
C ARG A 871 7.70 12.55 13.77
N GLU A 872 8.87 11.98 13.51
CA GLU A 872 9.09 11.08 12.38
C GLU A 872 8.27 9.78 12.48
N ASP A 873 7.86 9.23 11.34
CA ASP A 873 7.01 8.05 11.24
C ASP A 873 7.60 6.98 10.33
N GLU A 874 8.76 6.45 10.77
CA GLU A 874 9.38 5.26 10.17
C GLU A 874 8.40 4.08 9.99
N GLN A 875 7.34 4.00 10.80
CA GLN A 875 6.41 2.87 10.75
C GLN A 875 5.46 2.93 9.57
N SER A 876 4.97 4.11 9.16
CA SER A 876 4.19 4.20 7.93
C SER A 876 5.07 4.00 6.70
N HIS A 877 6.31 4.49 6.71
CA HIS A 877 7.32 4.31 5.66
C HIS A 877 7.69 2.84 5.44
N ARG A 878 8.12 2.16 6.51
CA ARG A 878 8.48 0.72 6.50
C ARG A 878 7.33 -0.20 6.06
N ARG A 879 6.07 0.25 6.22
CA ARG A 879 4.88 -0.46 5.72
C ARG A 879 4.56 -0.15 4.26
N HIS A 880 5.02 0.98 3.73
CA HIS A 880 4.79 1.42 2.35
C HIS A 880 5.73 0.70 1.36
N ASP A 881 7.01 0.55 1.72
CA ASP A 881 8.01 -0.13 0.87
C ASP A 881 7.91 -1.67 0.89
N GLY A 882 7.17 -2.24 1.85
CA GLY A 882 6.98 -3.68 2.00
C GLY A 882 8.22 -4.45 2.49
N THR A 883 9.32 -3.77 2.81
CA THR A 883 10.59 -4.37 3.23
C THR A 883 10.80 -4.29 4.75
N ASP A 884 10.91 -5.45 5.41
CA ASP A 884 11.50 -5.53 6.75
C ASP A 884 13.03 -5.35 6.65
N PRO A 885 13.70 -4.55 7.52
CA PRO A 885 15.12 -4.18 7.37
C PRO A 885 16.17 -5.32 7.48
N ARG A 886 15.76 -6.59 7.45
CA ARG A 886 16.67 -7.76 7.55
C ARG A 886 17.06 -8.37 6.21
N ASP A 887 16.47 -7.94 5.08
CA ASP A 887 16.71 -8.56 3.75
C ASP A 887 17.84 -7.91 2.92
N HIS A 888 18.88 -7.37 3.58
CA HIS A 888 20.08 -6.81 2.93
C HIS A 888 21.34 -7.63 3.21
N GLY A 889 21.24 -8.93 2.91
CA GLY A 889 22.39 -9.84 2.85
C GLY A 889 23.36 -9.49 1.72
N CYS A 890 24.37 -8.66 2.03
CA CYS A 890 25.55 -8.29 1.22
C CYS A 890 25.76 -9.06 -0.12
N LEU A 891 25.64 -8.35 -1.25
CA LEU A 891 25.98 -8.84 -2.60
C LEU A 891 27.50 -9.08 -2.80
N ARG A 892 28.05 -10.10 -2.15
CA ARG A 892 29.41 -10.58 -2.43
C ARG A 892 29.47 -11.25 -3.80
N ARG A 893 30.13 -10.58 -4.76
CA ARG A 893 30.40 -11.06 -6.13
C ARG A 893 30.77 -12.56 -6.17
N PRO A 894 30.05 -13.41 -6.93
CA PRO A 894 30.48 -14.79 -7.15
C PRO A 894 31.81 -14.84 -7.90
N ARG A 895 32.83 -15.49 -7.32
CA ARG A 895 34.04 -15.86 -8.08
C ARG A 895 33.66 -16.90 -9.13
N SER A 896 33.96 -16.62 -10.40
CA SER A 896 33.66 -17.47 -11.54
C SER A 896 34.37 -18.83 -11.45
N ARG A 897 33.63 -19.87 -11.06
CA ARG A 897 34.06 -21.27 -11.23
C ARG A 897 33.62 -21.77 -12.61
N GLY A 898 34.60 -21.97 -13.50
CA GLY A 898 34.35 -22.30 -14.90
C GLY A 898 33.63 -23.63 -15.12
N VAL A 899 32.78 -23.68 -16.15
CA VAL A 899 32.05 -24.88 -16.58
C VAL A 899 33.02 -25.96 -17.05
N SER A 900 33.07 -27.09 -16.35
CA SER A 900 33.92 -28.23 -16.73
C SER A 900 33.30 -29.00 -17.91
N ARG A 901 33.54 -28.53 -19.14
CA ARG A 901 33.27 -29.32 -20.35
C ARG A 901 34.19 -30.54 -20.41
N ARG A 902 33.71 -31.70 -19.95
CA ARG A 902 34.36 -32.99 -20.20
C ARG A 902 34.12 -33.43 -21.64
N LEU A 903 35.05 -33.14 -22.55
CA LEU A 903 35.23 -33.92 -23.77
C LEU A 903 36.57 -34.66 -23.75
N ARG A 904 36.62 -35.83 -24.39
CA ARG A 904 37.72 -36.79 -24.28
C ARG A 904 38.89 -36.39 -25.17
N LEU A 905 40.11 -36.48 -24.63
CA LEU A 905 41.26 -36.99 -25.38
C LEU A 905 42.12 -37.85 -24.45
N ARG A 906 42.64 -38.96 -24.99
CA ARG A 906 43.61 -39.85 -24.32
C ARG A 906 45.02 -39.45 -24.77
N VAL A 907 46.05 -39.73 -23.96
CA VAL A 907 47.22 -40.60 -24.31
C VAL A 907 48.40 -40.42 -23.35
N LEU A 908 48.77 -41.55 -22.71
CA LEU A 908 50.09 -42.01 -22.20
C LEU A 908 50.98 -41.21 -21.20
N ARG A 909 51.44 -42.00 -20.21
CA ARG A 909 52.75 -42.02 -19.49
C ARG A 909 53.00 -40.91 -18.45
N ARG A 910 53.05 -41.28 -17.14
CA ARG A 910 54.19 -41.85 -16.34
C ARG A 910 55.21 -40.74 -15.99
N VAL A 911 55.66 -40.60 -14.74
CA VAL A 911 56.61 -41.51 -14.06
C VAL A 911 56.65 -41.22 -12.53
N VAL A 912 56.59 -42.26 -11.67
CA VAL A 912 57.22 -42.41 -10.31
C VAL A 912 56.89 -41.35 -9.20
N GLU A 913 56.67 -41.68 -7.90
CA GLU A 913 56.45 -42.94 -7.17
C GLU A 913 55.80 -42.73 -5.78
N ARG A 914 55.56 -43.85 -5.06
CA ARG A 914 55.61 -44.09 -3.59
C ARG A 914 55.74 -42.86 -2.65
N ARG A 915 55.11 -42.86 -1.46
CA ARG A 915 54.99 -44.00 -0.51
C ARG A 915 53.80 -43.80 0.46
N ARG A 916 53.41 -44.86 1.16
CA ARG A 916 52.19 -44.94 2.01
C ARG A 916 52.57 -45.50 3.38
N TRP A 917 52.15 -44.88 4.50
CA TRP A 917 51.73 -45.55 5.76
C TRP A 917 51.26 -44.58 6.88
N LYS A 918 50.80 -45.15 8.01
CA LYS A 918 50.08 -44.50 9.13
C LYS A 918 50.95 -44.34 10.41
N PRO A 919 50.49 -43.59 11.45
CA PRO A 919 51.35 -43.05 12.53
C PRO A 919 51.42 -43.92 13.81
N PHE A 920 52.32 -43.60 14.76
CA PHE A 920 52.01 -43.48 16.22
C PHE A 920 53.16 -42.93 17.13
N ARG A 921 52.76 -42.18 18.19
CA ARG A 921 53.32 -42.08 19.58
C ARG A 921 54.55 -41.21 19.99
N ALA A 922 54.47 -40.79 21.27
CA ALA A 922 55.51 -40.50 22.30
C ALA A 922 56.14 -39.08 22.44
N ARG A 923 56.60 -38.59 23.62
CA ARG A 923 56.19 -38.71 25.06
C ARG A 923 57.03 -37.78 25.99
N HIS A 924 56.51 -37.37 27.17
CA HIS A 924 57.20 -36.70 28.33
C HIS A 924 57.62 -35.21 28.13
N GLY A 925 57.86 -34.37 29.16
CA GLY A 925 57.97 -34.55 30.62
C GLY A 925 57.35 -33.42 31.52
N ARG A 926 57.81 -33.23 32.77
CA ARG A 926 57.12 -32.46 33.86
C ARG A 926 57.99 -31.39 34.56
N HIS A 927 57.39 -30.46 35.32
CA HIS A 927 57.73 -30.08 36.74
C HIS A 927 56.58 -29.18 37.31
N ARG A 928 55.86 -29.58 38.39
CA ARG A 928 55.91 -29.12 39.82
C ARG A 928 55.67 -27.59 40.02
N ALA A 929 54.85 -27.08 40.98
CA ALA A 929 54.12 -27.62 42.16
C ALA A 929 52.97 -26.61 42.58
N TRP A 930 52.09 -26.72 43.62
CA TRP A 930 51.66 -27.76 44.59
C TRP A 930 50.33 -27.34 45.33
N TRP A 931 49.96 -28.04 46.42
CA TRP A 931 48.88 -27.80 47.42
C TRP A 931 47.37 -27.99 47.04
N ARG A 932 46.64 -28.50 48.05
CA ARG A 932 45.21 -28.92 48.20
C ARG A 932 45.02 -29.26 49.72
N PRO A 933 43.84 -29.59 50.34
CA PRO A 933 42.73 -30.42 49.79
C PRO A 933 41.28 -30.15 50.35
N ALA A 934 40.34 -31.06 50.00
CA ALA A 934 39.14 -31.50 50.77
C ALA A 934 37.98 -30.49 51.03
N SER A 935 36.71 -30.87 51.26
CA SER A 935 35.89 -32.13 51.19
C SER A 935 34.38 -31.72 51.26
N GLY A 936 33.33 -32.50 50.95
CA GLY A 936 33.08 -33.89 50.50
C GLY A 936 31.62 -33.99 49.97
N GLN A 937 31.20 -35.00 49.18
CA GLN A 937 30.57 -36.28 49.61
C GLN A 937 29.22 -36.15 50.36
N ASP A 938 28.15 -36.95 50.10
CA ASP A 938 27.91 -37.98 49.08
C ASP A 938 26.41 -38.44 49.03
N LEU A 939 25.98 -39.11 47.94
CA LEU A 939 24.88 -40.13 47.86
C LEU A 939 23.42 -39.76 48.30
N GLN A 940 22.34 -40.55 48.07
CA GLN A 940 21.84 -41.34 46.92
C GLN A 940 20.39 -41.84 47.22
N ARG A 941 19.51 -42.02 46.20
CA ARG A 941 18.14 -42.63 46.24
C ARG A 941 17.06 -41.75 46.91
N GLY A 942 15.74 -41.95 46.71
CA GLY A 942 15.03 -42.94 45.87
C GLY A 942 13.51 -42.68 45.74
N VAL A 943 12.85 -43.42 44.84
CA VAL A 943 11.42 -43.31 44.44
C VAL A 943 10.42 -43.74 45.52
N VAL A 944 9.34 -42.98 45.79
CA VAL A 944 7.88 -43.31 45.66
C VAL A 944 7.05 -41.98 45.73
N GLY A 945 5.86 -41.91 45.11
CA GLY A 945 4.80 -40.89 45.39
C GLY A 945 3.61 -41.51 46.15
N PRO A 946 2.33 -41.11 45.94
CA PRO A 946 1.77 -39.94 45.26
C PRO A 946 0.67 -39.22 46.12
N CYS A 947 -0.23 -38.46 45.48
CA CYS A 947 -1.49 -37.88 46.02
C CYS A 947 -1.36 -36.75 47.07
N GLU A 948 -2.38 -35.91 47.34
CA GLU A 948 -3.42 -35.22 46.55
C GLU A 948 -4.12 -34.20 47.51
N LEU A 949 -5.03 -33.34 47.02
CA LEU A 949 -5.93 -32.45 47.78
C LEU A 949 -5.32 -31.23 48.52
N GLY A 950 -5.91 -30.06 48.28
CA GLY A 950 -5.98 -28.93 49.26
C GLY A 950 -7.40 -28.85 49.86
N PRO A 951 -7.91 -27.67 50.29
CA PRO A 951 -7.31 -26.34 50.40
C PRO A 951 -7.53 -25.72 51.81
N GLN A 952 -7.80 -24.40 51.91
CA GLN A 952 -8.25 -23.64 53.11
C GLN A 952 -7.16 -23.22 54.14
N PRO A 953 -7.38 -22.19 55.00
CA PRO A 953 -6.33 -21.22 55.34
C PRO A 953 -6.22 -20.87 56.85
N SER A 954 -5.64 -19.69 57.13
CA SER A 954 -5.77 -18.83 58.32
C SER A 954 -4.81 -19.03 59.52
N SER A 955 -4.22 -17.89 59.91
CA SER A 955 -3.69 -17.49 61.24
C SER A 955 -2.66 -18.35 61.98
N CYS A 956 -1.51 -17.73 62.31
CA CYS A 956 -1.14 -17.47 63.72
C CYS A 956 -0.03 -16.41 63.86
N PHE A 957 -0.07 -15.65 64.95
CA PHE A 957 0.95 -14.68 65.42
C PHE A 957 1.62 -15.27 66.69
N PRO A 958 2.79 -14.75 67.15
CA PRO A 958 2.73 -13.87 68.33
C PRO A 958 3.83 -12.79 68.42
N GLY A 959 3.58 -11.71 69.18
CA GLY A 959 4.67 -10.86 69.73
C GLY A 959 4.38 -9.36 69.91
N LEU A 960 3.71 -8.99 71.02
CA LEU A 960 4.00 -7.88 71.97
C LEU A 960 4.60 -6.54 71.43
N GLN A 961 4.18 -5.32 71.81
CA GLN A 961 3.20 -4.72 72.76
C GLN A 961 2.74 -3.37 72.11
N GLY A 962 1.54 -2.80 72.29
CA GLY A 962 0.92 -2.30 73.53
C GLY A 962 1.05 -0.76 73.61
N ASP A 963 0.06 0.05 74.00
CA ASP A 963 -1.31 -0.27 74.43
C ASP A 963 -2.26 0.98 74.47
N LEU A 964 -3.57 0.79 74.28
CA LEU A 964 -4.73 1.66 74.65
C LEU A 964 -4.79 3.14 74.11
N THR A 965 -5.93 3.85 74.06
CA THR A 965 -7.33 3.58 74.49
C THR A 965 -8.36 4.10 73.46
N SER A 966 -9.63 3.69 73.55
CA SER A 966 -10.71 3.99 72.60
C SER A 966 -11.78 4.98 73.12
N ARG A 967 -12.61 5.54 72.21
CA ARG A 967 -14.08 5.82 72.35
C ARG A 967 -14.70 6.30 71.00
N PRO A 968 -16.05 6.31 70.80
CA PRO A 968 -16.59 5.76 69.55
C PRO A 968 -17.71 6.56 68.82
N THR A 969 -17.99 6.14 67.57
CA THR A 969 -19.28 6.11 66.85
C THR A 969 -20.28 7.29 66.93
N ARG A 970 -20.62 7.86 65.75
CA ARG A 970 -22.05 8.10 65.39
C ARG A 970 -22.29 8.06 63.86
N GLN A 971 -23.52 8.30 63.43
CA GLN A 971 -24.10 7.79 62.17
C GLN A 971 -24.40 8.88 61.12
N SER A 972 -24.56 8.43 59.87
CA SER A 972 -25.50 8.92 58.82
C SER A 972 -25.45 10.38 58.32
N ARG A 973 -25.09 10.54 57.03
CA ARG A 973 -25.90 11.04 55.86
C ARG A 973 -26.89 12.23 56.05
N PRO A 974 -27.22 13.02 54.99
CA PRO A 974 -26.55 13.19 53.67
C PRO A 974 -26.55 14.63 53.07
N ALA A 975 -26.03 14.73 51.82
CA ALA A 975 -26.49 15.57 50.70
C ALA A 975 -25.98 17.02 50.47
N SER A 976 -25.76 17.28 49.16
CA SER A 976 -25.89 18.55 48.41
C SER A 976 -24.82 19.67 48.49
N ALA A 977 -23.97 19.66 47.44
CA ALA A 977 -23.88 20.71 46.41
C ALA A 977 -22.95 21.96 46.54
N THR A 978 -22.00 22.01 45.59
CA THR A 978 -21.47 23.19 44.84
C THR A 978 -20.47 24.20 45.45
N ARG A 979 -19.56 24.68 44.56
CA ARG A 979 -18.83 25.99 44.55
C ARG A 979 -17.73 26.17 45.62
N LEU A 980 -16.69 27.00 45.44
CA LEU A 980 -16.07 27.65 44.25
C LEU A 980 -14.65 28.13 44.63
N GLY A 981 -13.74 28.23 43.65
CA GLY A 981 -12.47 28.97 43.77
C GLY A 981 -11.41 28.31 44.67
N THR A 982 -10.19 28.85 44.78
CA THR A 982 -9.63 30.08 44.16
C THR A 982 -8.15 29.87 43.84
N ALA A 983 -7.58 30.62 42.90
CA ALA A 983 -6.16 30.54 42.50
C ALA A 983 -5.17 31.04 43.58
N PHE A 984 -3.88 30.72 43.40
CA PHE A 984 -2.74 31.65 43.20
C PHE A 984 -1.43 30.80 43.10
N VAL A 985 -0.63 30.89 42.01
CA VAL A 985 0.70 31.57 41.91
C VAL A 985 1.84 30.80 42.65
N VAL A 986 3.02 30.46 42.08
CA VAL A 986 4.06 31.27 41.38
C VAL A 986 4.94 30.48 40.35
N PHE A 987 5.44 31.18 39.33
CA PHE A 987 6.73 31.05 38.56
C PHE A 987 7.08 29.93 37.53
N ASN A 988 7.44 30.43 36.33
CA ASN A 988 8.58 30.10 35.42
C ASN A 988 8.70 28.77 34.63
N LYS A 989 8.79 28.96 33.29
CA LYS A 989 9.52 28.20 32.25
C LYS A 989 9.19 26.70 32.05
N ARG A 990 9.18 26.16 30.83
CA ARG A 990 9.32 26.78 29.49
C ARG A 990 7.95 26.94 28.84
#